data_AF-A0AAV5G6U6-F1
#
_entry.id   AF-A0AAV5G6U6-F1
#
_cell.length_a   1.000
_cell.length_b   1.000
_cell.length_c   1.000
_cell.angle_alpha   90.00
_cell.angle_beta   90.00
_cell.angle_gamma   90.00
#
_symmetry.space_group_name_H-M   'P 1'
#
loop_
_entity.id
_entity.type
_entity.pdbx_description
1 polymer ?
#
loop_
_entity_poly.entity_id
_entity_poly.type
_entity_poly.pdbx_seq_one_letter_code
_entity_poly.pdbx_strand_id
1 'polypeptide(L)'
;MVAHGADFEHRFLRQEFGRLGVVWPSYGNWIIDTKDLSRQFLNTSSVHEALDIAGIFNVRPHSALSDAMATAKFLQWLMQQDFDITCNPQVLCIFPSGLPGPEAEFSRSSGLDTNDQRRLLRLVNTIPRYSTPSLQYYRDILCEAIADRELDAEELDRLRSAARTEEIKDIDIQSLHRKVVRQLTIETILHSVDLPGDLDALKLVASQLDVDSKVIEELVDPIASHPRDFSIELSSGDHIALAGSMVLPREEWLHRAASSGLVVGQVTDKTKMLVASNLQSLGTKAQSARYYDVPIATESEFAEILSSHVDVDTSPDFPTEGNSSLIEKVRMRRVFPWFNAHEQTLLTPSEIAQAWLDKHSAVNLQEISPYLDSSSTLDIDREGERIMQEIGERFPNVLHVSVNQISQLPGVGVLNLHSIVLSAVLAALDASEQPPDGAPRCDLVSQALSHENAETADASTNQREELDAHAAKVVHAKYRQLSLGLGWIALKNDQIPTADTISLPSEISSSFDEVMHLFQDYPPLLMVFEEAAQELVNAAKDDERKIAIITRHWIGDDDLDSIGLEFGCTQTQMRELETQLRHDFNHNRQFYDAVLTKIERFIGKAIPFHELAERFPYLMSTADPLGTTYGKLFTAIDGFWVIRNGWALSPGFEADILQILEEEKDEYGVACRQDIAARAGISEHLLNQYLFQELRQKVTPFEDYFIIDTHSHSARAVAVLSIVDEPLTIEEIQARLGSIHIGRAREQYAADPRLIQVSDNRWALK
;
A
#
# COMPACT_ATOMS: atom_id res chain seq x y z
N MET A 1 4.61 -9.24 8.21
CA MET A 1 4.65 -8.98 9.67
C MET A 1 5.42 -10.10 10.36
N VAL A 2 6.26 -9.77 11.34
CA VAL A 2 7.01 -10.76 12.16
C VAL A 2 6.70 -10.48 13.63
N ALA A 3 6.35 -11.53 14.40
CA ALA A 3 6.11 -11.43 15.83
C ALA A 3 6.42 -12.77 16.53
N HIS A 4 6.49 -12.77 17.86
CA HIS A 4 6.59 -14.00 18.65
C HIS A 4 5.27 -14.23 19.41
N GLY A 5 4.42 -15.11 18.86
CA GLY A 5 3.02 -15.26 19.29
C GLY A 5 2.08 -14.30 18.58
N ALA A 6 2.14 -14.29 17.25
CA ALA A 6 1.55 -13.28 16.37
C ALA A 6 0.02 -13.19 16.43
N ASP A 7 -0.65 -14.16 17.03
CA ASP A 7 -2.11 -14.21 17.23
C ASP A 7 -2.66 -12.96 17.91
N PHE A 8 -1.93 -12.36 18.85
CA PHE A 8 -2.37 -11.18 19.58
C PHE A 8 -2.29 -9.92 18.70
N GLU A 9 -1.13 -9.65 18.12
CA GLU A 9 -0.87 -8.49 17.25
C GLU A 9 -1.73 -8.54 16.00
N HIS A 10 -1.92 -9.74 15.43
CA HIS A 10 -2.76 -9.97 14.27
C HIS A 10 -4.20 -9.51 14.49
N ARG A 11 -4.80 -9.81 15.65
CA ARG A 11 -6.20 -9.42 15.96
C ARG A 11 -6.32 -7.91 16.06
N PHE A 12 -5.36 -7.27 16.71
CA PHE A 12 -5.32 -5.81 16.87
C PHE A 12 -5.16 -5.11 15.51
N LEU A 13 -4.15 -5.51 14.73
CA LEU A 13 -3.88 -4.91 13.42
C LEU A 13 -5.01 -5.16 12.42
N ARG A 14 -5.60 -6.35 12.40
CA ARG A 14 -6.78 -6.63 11.57
C ARG A 14 -7.93 -5.68 11.87
N GLN A 15 -8.13 -5.32 13.13
CA GLN A 15 -9.19 -4.40 13.53
C GLN A 15 -8.87 -2.96 13.10
N GLU A 16 -7.65 -2.48 13.35
CA GLU A 16 -7.26 -1.11 13.00
C GLU A 16 -7.17 -0.89 11.48
N PHE A 17 -6.56 -1.81 10.73
CA PHE A 17 -6.55 -1.73 9.27
C PHE A 17 -7.94 -1.92 8.67
N GLY A 18 -8.81 -2.71 9.31
CA GLY A 18 -10.21 -2.82 8.93
C GLY A 18 -10.97 -1.49 9.05
N ARG A 19 -10.63 -0.63 10.02
CA ARG A 19 -11.18 0.73 10.13
C ARG A 19 -10.76 1.65 8.99
N LEU A 20 -9.58 1.41 8.42
CA LEU A 20 -9.05 2.13 7.26
C LEU A 20 -9.54 1.55 5.92
N GLY A 21 -10.48 0.59 5.95
CA GLY A 21 -10.97 -0.09 4.75
C GLY A 21 -9.95 -1.05 4.10
N VAL A 22 -8.87 -1.37 4.81
CA VAL A 22 -7.79 -2.21 4.31
C VAL A 22 -8.03 -3.67 4.72
N VAL A 23 -8.04 -4.57 3.73
CA VAL A 23 -8.21 -6.00 3.97
C VAL A 23 -6.91 -6.57 4.50
N TRP A 24 -6.91 -6.95 5.78
CA TRP A 24 -5.75 -7.60 6.41
C TRP A 24 -5.51 -9.02 5.85
N PRO A 25 -4.28 -9.38 5.46
CA PRO A 25 -3.95 -10.71 4.92
C PRO A 25 -4.24 -11.86 5.90
N SER A 26 -4.52 -13.06 5.36
CA SER A 26 -4.76 -14.27 6.15
C SER A 26 -3.50 -14.79 6.85
N TYR A 27 -3.68 -15.40 8.02
CA TYR A 27 -2.61 -16.01 8.82
C TYR A 27 -1.81 -17.04 8.00
N GLY A 28 -0.48 -17.03 8.11
CA GLY A 28 0.43 -17.95 7.40
C GLY A 28 0.95 -17.50 6.03
N ASN A 29 0.29 -16.56 5.34
CA ASN A 29 0.78 -16.04 4.04
C ASN A 29 1.72 -14.83 4.17
N TRP A 30 1.55 -14.05 5.23
CA TRP A 30 2.20 -12.73 5.38
C TRP A 30 2.69 -12.48 6.81
N ILE A 31 2.31 -13.37 7.74
CA ILE A 31 2.62 -13.32 9.15
C ILE A 31 3.58 -14.45 9.45
N ILE A 32 4.77 -14.10 9.93
CA ILE A 32 5.78 -15.05 10.41
C ILE A 32 5.69 -15.06 11.93
N ASP A 33 5.18 -16.15 12.49
CA ASP A 33 5.16 -16.38 13.93
C ASP A 33 6.44 -17.12 14.36
N THR A 34 7.38 -16.38 14.93
CA THR A 34 8.64 -16.94 15.43
C THR A 34 8.44 -17.88 16.62
N LYS A 35 7.30 -17.85 17.31
CA LYS A 35 6.95 -18.83 18.35
C LYS A 35 6.66 -20.20 17.76
N ASP A 36 5.96 -20.24 16.63
CA ASP A 36 5.67 -21.50 15.93
C ASP A 36 6.93 -22.05 15.29
N LEU A 37 7.76 -21.19 14.68
CA LEU A 37 9.08 -21.58 14.18
C LEU A 37 9.99 -22.09 15.31
N SER A 38 10.04 -21.40 16.44
CA SER A 38 10.81 -21.83 17.62
C SER A 38 10.31 -23.16 18.16
N ARG A 39 8.98 -23.38 18.21
CA ARG A 39 8.41 -24.65 18.64
C ARG A 39 8.79 -25.78 17.68
N GLN A 40 8.79 -25.51 16.38
CA GLN A 40 9.13 -26.47 15.34
C GLN A 40 10.62 -26.83 15.32
N PHE A 41 11.50 -25.84 15.45
CA PHE A 41 12.95 -26.03 15.24
C PHE A 41 13.75 -26.16 16.53
N LEU A 42 13.30 -25.54 17.62
CA LEU A 42 14.02 -25.48 18.91
C LEU A 42 13.26 -26.18 20.06
N ASN A 43 12.06 -26.71 19.80
CA ASN A 43 11.19 -27.35 20.82
C ASN A 43 10.86 -26.45 22.03
N THR A 44 10.95 -25.12 21.88
CA THR A 44 10.51 -24.16 22.90
C THR A 44 9.52 -23.15 22.32
N SER A 45 8.53 -22.76 23.12
CA SER A 45 7.58 -21.70 22.80
C SER A 45 7.76 -20.46 23.68
N SER A 46 8.84 -20.41 24.45
CA SER A 46 9.21 -19.28 25.30
C SER A 46 10.15 -18.36 24.53
N VAL A 47 9.81 -17.08 24.43
CA VAL A 47 10.66 -16.05 23.82
C VAL A 47 12.05 -16.07 24.46
N HIS A 48 12.09 -16.08 25.80
CA HIS A 48 13.34 -15.96 26.54
C HIS A 48 14.27 -17.14 26.29
N GLU A 49 13.73 -18.36 26.32
CA GLU A 49 14.50 -19.59 26.09
C GLU A 49 14.96 -19.69 24.63
N ALA A 50 14.11 -19.27 23.68
CA ALA A 50 14.46 -19.22 22.26
C ALA A 50 15.60 -18.22 21.98
N LEU A 51 15.53 -17.04 22.60
CA LEU A 51 16.57 -16.02 22.50
C LEU A 51 17.88 -16.46 23.17
N ASP A 52 17.82 -17.11 24.33
CA ASP A 52 19.00 -17.65 25.03
C ASP A 52 19.70 -18.73 24.19
N ILE A 53 18.95 -19.64 23.55
CA ILE A 53 19.49 -20.65 22.63
C ILE A 53 20.20 -19.98 21.44
N ALA A 54 19.65 -18.88 20.93
CA ALA A 54 20.24 -18.11 19.83
C ALA A 54 21.40 -17.20 20.28
N GLY A 55 21.66 -17.07 21.59
CA GLY A 55 22.65 -16.13 22.14
C GLY A 55 22.25 -14.66 21.98
N ILE A 56 20.96 -14.36 21.83
CA ILE A 56 20.42 -13.02 21.61
C ILE A 56 19.92 -12.45 22.93
N PHE A 57 20.47 -11.32 23.38
CA PHE A 57 20.04 -10.66 24.61
C PHE A 57 19.03 -9.55 24.32
N ASN A 58 17.85 -9.61 24.96
CA ASN A 58 16.86 -8.54 24.91
C ASN A 58 17.10 -7.56 26.07
N VAL A 59 17.62 -6.37 25.76
CA VAL A 59 18.13 -5.39 26.73
C VAL A 59 17.02 -4.78 27.58
N ARG A 60 15.83 -4.53 27.00
CA ARG A 60 14.66 -4.00 27.72
C ARG A 60 13.43 -4.87 27.46
N PRO A 61 13.30 -6.03 28.14
CA PRO A 61 12.12 -6.88 28.02
C PRO A 61 10.86 -6.06 28.33
N HIS A 62 9.80 -6.25 27.54
CA HIS A 62 8.52 -5.53 27.66
C HIS A 62 8.51 -4.09 27.09
N SER A 63 9.59 -3.67 26.42
CA SER A 63 9.57 -2.51 25.53
C SER A 63 9.26 -2.97 24.10
N ALA A 64 8.23 -2.40 23.47
CA ALA A 64 7.76 -2.82 22.15
C ALA A 64 8.87 -2.83 21.08
N LEU A 65 9.77 -1.84 21.10
CA LEU A 65 10.88 -1.76 20.15
C LEU A 65 11.95 -2.83 20.44
N SER A 66 12.33 -2.99 21.71
CA SER A 66 13.35 -3.98 22.13
C SER A 66 12.87 -5.40 21.84
N ASP A 67 11.59 -5.68 22.10
CA ASP A 67 10.95 -6.97 21.81
C ASP A 67 10.86 -7.22 20.29
N ALA A 68 10.51 -6.20 19.49
CA ALA A 68 10.48 -6.30 18.03
C ALA A 68 11.88 -6.53 17.43
N MET A 69 12.90 -5.81 17.89
CA MET A 69 14.29 -5.97 17.45
C MET A 69 14.84 -7.35 17.84
N ALA A 70 14.61 -7.81 19.06
CA ALA A 70 15.00 -9.14 19.50
C ALA A 70 14.33 -10.23 18.65
N THR A 71 13.04 -10.05 18.32
CA THR A 71 12.29 -10.97 17.44
C THR A 71 12.83 -10.96 16.01
N ALA A 72 13.22 -9.81 15.47
CA ALA A 72 13.82 -9.69 14.15
C ALA A 72 15.21 -10.34 14.08
N LYS A 73 16.08 -10.08 15.08
CA LYS A 73 17.39 -10.75 15.24
C LYS A 73 17.22 -12.27 15.34
N PHE A 74 16.18 -12.72 16.05
CA PHE A 74 15.87 -14.14 16.18
C PHE A 74 15.42 -14.78 14.87
N LEU A 75 14.55 -14.12 14.09
CA LEU A 75 14.18 -14.58 12.75
C LEU A 75 15.42 -14.67 11.83
N GLN A 76 16.29 -13.65 11.86
CA GLN A 76 17.53 -13.66 11.08
C GLN A 76 18.41 -14.85 11.45
N TRP A 77 18.57 -15.12 12.75
CA TRP A 77 19.31 -16.29 13.24
C TRP A 77 18.68 -17.61 12.75
N LEU A 78 17.35 -17.75 12.81
CA LEU A 78 16.63 -18.92 12.29
C LEU A 78 16.86 -19.13 10.78
N MET A 79 16.83 -18.06 9.99
CA MET A 79 17.10 -18.14 8.55
C MET A 79 18.54 -18.56 8.22
N GLN A 80 19.49 -18.28 9.10
CA GLN A 80 20.89 -18.70 8.93
C GLN A 80 21.13 -20.19 9.24
N GLN A 81 20.18 -20.88 9.87
CA GLN A 81 20.29 -22.30 10.20
C GLN A 81 19.80 -23.25 9.08
N ASP A 82 19.67 -22.76 7.83
CA ASP A 82 19.16 -23.51 6.66
C ASP A 82 17.72 -24.06 6.84
N PHE A 83 16.88 -23.38 7.62
CA PHE A 83 15.47 -23.71 7.73
C PHE A 83 14.68 -23.13 6.54
N ASP A 84 13.75 -23.92 5.99
CA ASP A 84 12.87 -23.51 4.89
C ASP A 84 11.78 -22.56 5.41
N ILE A 85 12.11 -21.27 5.49
CA ILE A 85 11.24 -20.20 5.99
C ILE A 85 10.81 -19.33 4.80
N THR A 86 9.53 -19.42 4.44
CA THR A 86 8.95 -18.63 3.35
C THR A 86 8.61 -17.21 3.82
N CYS A 87 9.35 -16.21 3.32
CA CYS A 87 9.04 -14.80 3.52
C CYS A 87 8.23 -14.25 2.34
N ASN A 88 7.06 -13.68 2.59
CA ASN A 88 6.26 -13.02 1.55
C ASN A 88 6.39 -11.49 1.66
N PRO A 89 6.99 -10.80 0.68
CA PRO A 89 7.28 -9.37 0.71
C PRO A 89 6.18 -8.50 0.07
N GLN A 90 4.96 -9.00 -0.11
CA GLN A 90 3.85 -8.16 -0.61
C GLN A 90 3.70 -6.88 0.23
N VAL A 91 3.15 -5.81 -0.34
CA VAL A 91 2.94 -4.50 0.32
C VAL A 91 1.45 -4.35 0.66
N LEU A 92 1.13 -3.76 1.82
CA LEU A 92 -0.23 -3.34 2.15
C LEU A 92 -0.49 -1.95 1.59
N CYS A 93 -1.42 -1.82 0.64
CA CYS A 93 -1.81 -0.53 0.11
C CYS A 93 -2.91 0.09 0.98
N ILE A 94 -2.65 1.27 1.54
CA ILE A 94 -3.65 2.13 2.19
C ILE A 94 -3.99 3.24 1.19
N PHE A 95 -5.27 3.44 0.92
CA PHE A 95 -5.71 4.53 0.05
C PHE A 95 -5.88 5.81 0.90
N PRO A 96 -5.21 6.93 0.56
CA PRO A 96 -5.28 8.17 1.36
C PRO A 96 -6.69 8.75 1.47
N SER A 97 -7.54 8.49 0.48
CA SER A 97 -8.94 8.90 0.45
C SER A 97 -9.76 8.08 1.46
N GLY A 98 -9.93 8.61 2.68
CA GLY A 98 -10.76 7.98 3.73
C GLY A 98 -10.10 7.89 5.10
N LEU A 99 -8.87 8.40 5.26
CA LEU A 99 -8.26 8.52 6.58
C LEU A 99 -9.06 9.53 7.43
N PRO A 100 -9.47 9.19 8.66
CA PRO A 100 -10.06 10.17 9.57
C PRO A 100 -9.08 11.33 9.77
N GLY A 101 -9.59 12.56 9.86
CA GLY A 101 -8.76 13.72 10.18
C GLY A 101 -8.01 13.52 11.50
N PRO A 102 -6.83 14.13 11.68
CA PRO A 102 -6.00 13.91 12.85
C PRO A 102 -6.77 14.26 14.14
N GLU A 103 -7.06 13.25 14.96
CA GLU A 103 -7.49 13.45 16.34
C GLU A 103 -6.27 13.69 17.23
N ALA A 104 -6.48 14.37 18.36
CA ALA A 104 -5.40 14.62 19.33
C ALA A 104 -4.78 13.29 19.80
N GLU A 105 -3.46 13.17 19.67
CA GLU A 105 -2.74 11.97 20.07
C GLU A 105 -3.01 11.61 21.54
N PHE A 106 -3.37 10.35 21.80
CA PHE A 106 -3.49 9.84 23.16
C PHE A 106 -2.10 9.79 23.81
N SER A 107 -1.84 10.67 24.78
CA SER A 107 -0.61 10.63 25.57
C SER A 107 -0.49 9.31 26.32
N ARG A 108 0.55 8.53 26.02
CA ARG A 108 0.95 7.37 26.82
C ARG A 108 1.66 7.84 28.08
N SER A 109 1.32 7.25 29.22
CA SER A 109 2.13 7.38 30.43
C SER A 109 3.21 6.29 30.43
N SER A 110 4.46 6.72 30.60
CA SER A 110 5.72 5.97 30.76
C SER A 110 6.53 5.61 29.50
N GLY A 111 7.80 6.02 29.48
CA GLY A 111 8.89 5.26 28.87
C GLY A 111 9.92 6.04 28.06
N LEU A 112 9.55 6.45 26.84
CA LEU A 112 10.42 7.14 25.88
C LEU A 112 9.51 8.03 25.02
N ASP A 113 9.97 9.23 24.68
CA ASP A 113 9.26 10.09 23.73
C ASP A 113 9.17 9.37 22.37
N THR A 114 7.96 9.34 21.79
CA THR A 114 7.71 8.87 20.42
C THR A 114 8.62 9.56 19.41
N ASN A 115 9.00 10.80 19.69
CA ASN A 115 9.97 11.54 18.89
C ASN A 115 11.37 10.92 18.99
N ASP A 116 11.81 10.50 20.17
CA ASP A 116 13.13 9.90 20.39
C ASP A 116 13.22 8.49 19.78
N GLN A 117 12.14 7.69 19.83
CA GLN A 117 12.08 6.41 19.11
C GLN A 117 12.10 6.57 17.58
N ARG A 118 11.43 7.60 17.05
CA ARG A 118 11.47 7.92 15.61
C ARG A 118 12.82 8.47 15.17
N ARG A 119 13.48 9.28 16.01
CA ARG A 119 14.85 9.77 15.82
C ARG A 119 15.84 8.60 15.76
N LEU A 120 15.69 7.61 16.64
CA LEU A 120 16.53 6.41 16.67
C LEU A 120 16.42 5.52 15.44
N LEU A 121 15.18 5.26 15.01
CA LEU A 121 14.94 4.48 13.81
C LEU A 121 15.49 5.19 12.56
N ARG A 122 15.46 6.53 12.52
CA ARG A 122 16.11 7.31 11.46
C ARG A 122 17.63 7.20 11.53
N LEU A 123 18.25 7.37 12.70
CA LEU A 123 19.71 7.28 12.88
C LEU A 123 20.26 5.91 12.47
N VAL A 124 19.60 4.82 12.86
CA VAL A 124 19.99 3.45 12.47
C VAL A 124 19.93 3.25 10.95
N ASN A 125 19.01 3.95 10.27
CA ASN A 125 18.80 3.90 8.83
C ASN A 125 19.70 4.85 8.03
N THR A 126 20.15 5.97 8.59
CA THR A 126 20.96 7.00 7.90
C THR A 126 22.47 6.82 8.05
N ILE A 127 22.93 6.03 9.03
CA ILE A 127 24.35 5.68 9.11
C ILE A 127 24.68 4.67 8.02
N PRO A 128 25.69 4.91 7.16
CA PRO A 128 26.10 3.98 6.12
C PRO A 128 26.34 2.57 6.68
N ARG A 129 25.79 1.55 6.03
CA ARG A 129 26.06 0.15 6.37
C ARG A 129 27.48 -0.20 5.94
N TYR A 130 28.21 -0.88 6.80
CA TYR A 130 29.61 -1.19 6.55
C TYR A 130 29.79 -2.64 6.10
N SER A 131 30.64 -2.85 5.11
CA SER A 131 30.94 -4.20 4.60
C SER A 131 31.74 -5.05 5.57
N THR A 132 32.40 -4.43 6.55
CA THR A 132 33.12 -5.15 7.60
C THR A 132 32.12 -5.53 8.71
N PRO A 133 31.83 -6.83 8.91
CA PRO A 133 30.83 -7.28 9.89
C PRO A 133 31.10 -6.76 11.31
N SER A 134 32.38 -6.67 11.68
CA SER A 134 32.88 -6.14 12.95
C SER A 134 32.47 -4.67 13.19
N LEU A 135 32.65 -3.81 12.19
CA LEU A 135 32.29 -2.39 12.29
C LEU A 135 30.77 -2.20 12.31
N GLN A 136 30.06 -3.03 11.55
CA GLN A 136 28.59 -3.05 11.50
C GLN A 136 28.01 -3.47 12.87
N TYR A 137 28.57 -4.51 13.49
CA TYR A 137 28.16 -4.96 14.82
C TYR A 137 28.39 -3.90 15.89
N TYR A 138 29.56 -3.27 15.89
CA TYR A 138 29.87 -2.16 16.81
C TYR A 138 28.92 -0.96 16.61
N ARG A 139 28.62 -0.62 15.35
CA ARG A 139 27.65 0.44 15.00
C ARG A 139 26.28 0.17 15.58
N ASP A 140 25.78 -1.05 15.47
CA ASP A 140 24.43 -1.39 15.93
C ASP A 140 24.32 -1.24 17.46
N ILE A 141 25.37 -1.62 18.22
CA ILE A 141 25.44 -1.38 19.67
C ILE A 141 25.51 0.12 19.99
N LEU A 142 26.29 0.89 19.21
CA LEU A 142 26.42 2.33 19.39
C LEU A 142 25.10 3.06 19.18
N CYS A 143 24.35 2.71 18.14
CA CYS A 143 23.03 3.29 17.88
C CYS A 143 22.01 2.94 18.97
N GLU A 144 22.07 1.73 19.52
CA GLU A 144 21.23 1.31 20.64
C GLU A 144 21.58 2.07 21.93
N ALA A 145 22.86 2.36 22.17
CA ALA A 145 23.33 3.05 23.36
C ALA A 145 23.06 4.56 23.34
N ILE A 146 23.05 5.21 22.16
CA ILE A 146 22.80 6.68 22.07
C ILE A 146 21.28 6.99 22.09
N ALA A 147 20.44 5.99 22.37
CA ALA A 147 19.00 6.06 22.26
C ALA A 147 18.31 7.13 23.09
N ASP A 148 18.72 7.25 24.34
CA ASP A 148 18.17 8.17 25.34
C ASP A 148 19.05 9.40 25.54
N ARG A 149 20.01 9.66 24.63
CA ARG A 149 20.98 10.77 24.70
C ARG A 149 21.76 10.81 26.03
N GLU A 150 21.88 9.68 26.71
CA GLU A 150 22.70 9.51 27.91
C GLU A 150 23.42 8.16 27.82
N LEU A 151 24.75 8.14 27.80
CA LEU A 151 25.49 6.88 27.85
C LEU A 151 25.81 6.51 29.30
N ASP A 152 25.30 5.37 29.76
CA ASP A 152 25.64 4.85 31.08
C ASP A 152 26.97 4.08 31.10
N ALA A 153 27.45 3.74 32.30
CA ALA A 153 28.73 3.04 32.47
C ALA A 153 28.70 1.61 31.88
N GLU A 154 27.54 0.93 31.90
CA GLU A 154 27.38 -0.41 31.36
C GLU A 154 27.36 -0.41 29.83
N GLU A 155 26.80 0.63 29.20
CA GLU A 155 26.80 0.86 27.76
C GLU A 155 28.20 1.18 27.24
N LEU A 156 28.94 2.04 27.94
CA LEU A 156 30.35 2.33 27.60
C LEU A 156 31.24 1.08 27.72
N ASP A 157 31.03 0.25 28.74
CA ASP A 157 31.78 -1.00 28.89
C ASP A 157 31.39 -2.05 27.83
N ARG A 158 30.13 -2.06 27.39
CA ARG A 158 29.68 -2.87 26.24
C ARG A 158 30.34 -2.45 24.95
N LEU A 159 30.39 -1.16 24.63
CA LEU A 159 31.09 -0.63 23.45
C LEU A 159 32.57 -1.01 23.49
N ARG A 160 33.25 -0.81 24.63
CA ARG A 160 34.66 -1.20 24.80
C ARG A 160 34.88 -2.71 24.62
N SER A 161 33.93 -3.53 25.09
CA SER A 161 34.01 -4.99 24.95
C SER A 161 33.81 -5.43 23.50
N ALA A 162 32.87 -4.82 22.78
CA ALA A 162 32.66 -5.07 21.36
C ALA A 162 33.90 -4.68 20.53
N ALA A 163 34.46 -3.49 20.77
CA ALA A 163 35.69 -3.04 20.13
C ALA A 163 36.86 -4.02 20.30
N ARG A 164 37.04 -4.55 21.53
CA ARG A 164 38.11 -5.53 21.84
C ARG A 164 37.88 -6.90 21.21
N THR A 165 36.64 -7.37 21.24
CA THR A 165 36.28 -8.71 20.73
C THR A 165 36.46 -8.79 19.22
N GLU A 166 36.11 -7.71 18.53
CA GLU A 166 36.15 -7.60 17.07
C GLU A 166 37.46 -7.00 16.54
N GLU A 167 38.45 -6.77 17.42
CA GLU A 167 39.77 -6.19 17.10
C GLU A 167 39.70 -4.90 16.26
N ILE A 168 38.71 -4.05 16.53
CA ILE A 168 38.48 -2.81 15.78
C ILE A 168 39.55 -1.79 16.17
N LYS A 169 40.15 -1.14 15.17
CA LYS A 169 41.18 -0.11 15.40
C LYS A 169 40.56 1.14 16.01
N ASP A 170 41.25 1.74 16.96
CA ASP A 170 40.81 2.99 17.63
C ASP A 170 40.51 4.12 16.64
N ILE A 171 41.25 4.17 15.52
CA ILE A 171 41.04 5.18 14.48
C ILE A 171 39.67 5.05 13.78
N ASP A 172 39.20 3.82 13.60
CA ASP A 172 37.90 3.53 12.98
C ASP A 172 36.77 3.80 13.98
N ILE A 173 36.98 3.50 15.26
CA ILE A 173 36.05 3.82 16.36
C ILE A 173 35.87 5.34 16.49
N GLN A 174 36.97 6.09 16.56
CA GLN A 174 36.94 7.56 16.65
C GLN A 174 36.27 8.19 15.42
N SER A 175 36.58 7.69 14.23
CA SER A 175 35.93 8.14 12.99
C SER A 175 34.42 7.85 12.99
N LEU A 176 34.00 6.69 13.52
CA LEU A 176 32.59 6.33 13.64
C LEU A 176 31.86 7.22 14.64
N HIS A 177 32.39 7.36 15.86
CA HIS A 177 31.82 8.21 16.90
C HIS A 177 31.61 9.64 16.38
N ARG A 178 32.62 10.18 15.71
CA ARG A 178 32.53 11.52 15.13
C ARG A 178 31.46 11.63 14.04
N LYS A 179 31.37 10.67 13.12
CA LYS A 179 30.32 10.66 12.08
C LYS A 179 28.93 10.61 12.71
N VAL A 180 28.72 9.76 13.71
CA VAL A 180 27.44 9.66 14.42
C VAL A 180 27.08 10.97 15.12
N VAL A 181 28.02 11.61 15.83
CA VAL A 181 27.80 12.92 16.47
C VAL A 181 27.44 14.01 15.46
N ARG A 182 28.10 14.04 14.29
CA ARG A 182 27.78 15.00 13.22
C ARG A 182 26.35 14.80 12.71
N GLN A 183 25.96 13.56 12.44
CA GLN A 183 24.59 13.25 12.00
C GLN A 183 23.54 13.60 13.05
N LEU A 184 23.80 13.26 14.32
CA LEU A 184 22.96 13.65 15.44
C LEU A 184 22.81 15.17 15.55
N THR A 185 23.86 15.93 15.21
CA THR A 185 23.80 17.40 15.22
C THR A 185 22.83 17.91 14.16
N ILE A 186 22.92 17.42 12.91
CA ILE A 186 22.00 17.79 11.82
C ILE A 186 20.55 17.39 12.13
N GLU A 187 20.34 16.17 12.64
CA GLU A 187 19.01 15.70 13.07
C GLU A 187 18.45 16.53 14.22
N THR A 188 19.31 16.99 15.13
CA THR A 188 18.91 17.88 16.23
C THR A 188 18.50 19.25 15.69
N ILE A 189 19.25 19.83 14.74
CA ILE A 189 18.90 21.09 14.10
C ILE A 189 17.52 21.00 13.42
N LEU A 190 17.24 19.90 12.71
CA LEU A 190 15.98 19.71 11.98
C LEU A 190 14.74 19.60 12.85
N HIS A 191 14.88 19.05 14.05
CA HIS A 191 13.74 18.55 14.83
C HIS A 191 13.67 19.10 16.25
N SER A 192 14.58 20.00 16.63
CA SER A 192 14.60 20.54 17.98
C SER A 192 13.63 21.69 18.14
N VAL A 193 12.79 21.60 19.19
CA VAL A 193 11.96 22.72 19.67
C VAL A 193 12.77 23.62 20.61
N ASP A 194 13.76 23.07 21.32
CA ASP A 194 14.71 23.77 22.20
C ASP A 194 16.14 23.42 21.79
N LEU A 195 16.59 24.00 20.67
CA LEU A 195 17.89 23.72 20.09
C LEU A 195 19.06 23.91 21.08
N PRO A 196 19.11 24.98 21.89
CA PRO A 196 20.16 25.13 22.92
C PRO A 196 20.21 23.98 23.92
N GLY A 197 19.07 23.55 24.47
CA GLY A 197 19.00 22.47 25.45
C GLY A 197 19.39 21.11 24.84
N ASP A 198 18.92 20.83 23.64
CA ASP A 198 19.26 19.59 22.92
C ASP A 198 20.75 19.53 22.53
N LEU A 199 21.37 20.68 22.19
CA LEU A 199 22.79 20.77 21.89
C LEU A 199 23.66 20.54 23.13
N ASP A 200 23.24 20.98 24.31
CA ASP A 200 23.97 20.72 25.56
C ASP A 200 23.94 19.23 25.93
N ALA A 201 22.80 18.57 25.76
CA ALA A 201 22.69 17.11 25.92
C ALA A 201 23.58 16.37 24.90
N LEU A 202 23.58 16.80 23.63
CA LEU A 202 24.43 16.20 22.59
C LEU A 202 25.93 16.39 22.87
N LYS A 203 26.34 17.53 23.42
CA LYS A 203 27.74 17.77 23.84
C LYS A 203 28.17 16.82 24.96
N LEU A 204 27.26 16.47 25.87
CA LEU A 204 27.53 15.47 26.90
C LEU A 204 27.80 14.09 26.27
N VAL A 205 26.93 13.63 25.37
CA VAL A 205 27.11 12.36 24.63
C VAL A 205 28.41 12.36 23.84
N ALA A 206 28.72 13.46 23.13
CA ALA A 206 29.96 13.58 22.38
C ALA A 206 31.19 13.43 23.29
N SER A 207 31.19 14.06 24.47
CA SER A 207 32.28 13.93 25.43
C SER A 207 32.45 12.50 25.97
N GLN A 208 31.34 11.77 26.17
CA GLN A 208 31.36 10.37 26.61
C GLN A 208 31.92 9.42 25.53
N LEU A 209 31.74 9.78 24.26
CA LEU A 209 32.28 9.07 23.10
C LEU A 209 33.70 9.52 22.70
N ASP A 210 34.35 10.38 23.50
CA ASP A 210 35.67 10.95 23.21
C ASP A 210 35.71 11.79 21.92
N VAL A 211 34.62 12.53 21.65
CA VAL A 211 34.49 13.46 20.53
C VAL A 211 34.51 14.91 21.04
N ASP A 212 35.40 15.73 20.48
CA ASP A 212 35.53 17.16 20.80
C ASP A 212 34.24 17.93 20.44
N SER A 213 33.76 18.81 21.33
CA SER A 213 32.58 19.64 21.11
C SER A 213 32.69 20.56 19.89
N LYS A 214 33.92 20.86 19.45
CA LYS A 214 34.18 21.58 18.20
C LYS A 214 33.48 20.95 16.99
N VAL A 215 33.29 19.64 16.97
CA VAL A 215 32.61 18.95 15.87
C VAL A 215 31.14 19.39 15.75
N ILE A 216 30.49 19.65 16.88
CA ILE A 216 29.11 20.15 16.96
C ILE A 216 29.11 21.64 16.62
N GLU A 217 30.02 22.41 17.23
CA GLU A 217 30.17 23.86 17.00
C GLU A 217 30.38 24.17 15.52
N GLU A 218 31.22 23.42 14.81
CA GLU A 218 31.46 23.58 13.37
C GLU A 218 30.19 23.48 12.51
N LEU A 219 29.19 22.68 12.93
CA LEU A 219 27.93 22.50 12.23
C LEU A 219 26.86 23.51 12.66
N VAL A 220 26.97 24.09 13.85
CA VAL A 220 26.03 25.06 14.41
C VAL A 220 26.46 26.51 14.12
N ASP A 221 27.77 26.77 14.03
CA ASP A 221 28.33 28.09 13.76
C ASP A 221 27.82 28.74 12.45
N PRO A 222 27.60 28.02 11.34
CA PRO A 222 27.01 28.60 10.13
C PRO A 222 25.62 29.18 10.37
N ILE A 223 24.80 28.50 11.16
CA ILE A 223 23.46 28.96 11.57
C ILE A 223 23.57 30.20 12.45
N ALA A 224 24.49 30.20 13.42
CA ALA A 224 24.67 31.32 14.35
C ALA A 224 25.30 32.57 13.70
N SER A 225 26.15 32.37 12.68
CA SER A 225 26.94 33.43 12.02
C SER A 225 26.21 34.11 10.87
N HIS A 226 25.10 33.55 10.37
CA HIS A 226 24.27 34.14 9.33
C HIS A 226 22.91 34.61 9.90
N PRO A 227 22.84 35.79 10.54
CA PRO A 227 21.62 36.26 11.17
C PRO A 227 20.62 36.76 10.12
N ARG A 228 19.47 36.07 9.97
CA ARG A 228 18.17 36.50 9.39
C ARG A 228 18.10 37.23 8.04
N ASP A 229 19.22 37.57 7.39
CA ASP A 229 19.26 38.18 6.05
C ASP A 229 19.31 37.11 4.93
N PHE A 230 19.45 35.82 5.28
CA PHE A 230 19.11 34.70 4.40
C PHE A 230 17.58 34.55 4.35
N SER A 231 16.90 35.53 3.73
CA SER A 231 15.45 35.50 3.48
C SER A 231 15.10 34.57 2.30
N ILE A 232 15.68 33.36 2.29
CA ILE A 232 15.32 32.34 1.30
C ILE A 232 14.18 31.53 1.90
N GLU A 233 12.96 31.98 1.66
CA GLU A 233 11.78 31.16 1.89
C GLU A 233 11.64 30.18 0.71
N LEU A 234 11.78 28.89 1.00
CA LEU A 234 11.48 27.83 0.05
C LEU A 234 9.97 27.59 0.01
N SER A 235 9.39 27.35 -1.16
CA SER A 235 7.98 27.00 -1.30
C SER A 235 7.86 25.68 -2.07
N SER A 236 6.76 24.96 -1.89
CA SER A 236 6.48 23.77 -2.70
C SER A 236 6.56 24.12 -4.19
N GLY A 237 7.36 23.36 -4.94
CA GLY A 237 7.69 23.57 -6.36
C GLY A 237 9.01 24.29 -6.62
N ASP A 238 9.66 24.86 -5.59
CA ASP A 238 10.97 25.50 -5.74
C ASP A 238 12.06 24.48 -6.07
N HIS A 239 13.00 24.88 -6.93
CA HIS A 239 14.07 24.01 -7.39
C HIS A 239 15.32 24.18 -6.53
N ILE A 240 15.87 23.09 -6.05
CA ILE A 240 17.14 23.06 -5.32
C ILE A 240 18.14 22.12 -6.00
N ALA A 241 19.42 22.31 -5.74
CA ALA A 241 20.47 21.40 -6.18
C ALA A 241 21.30 20.94 -4.98
N LEU A 242 21.81 19.71 -5.03
CA LEU A 242 22.70 19.14 -4.02
C LEU A 242 24.09 18.90 -4.63
N ALA A 243 25.16 19.24 -3.90
CA ALA A 243 26.54 19.03 -4.31
C ALA A 243 27.45 18.52 -3.17
N GLY A 244 28.38 17.62 -3.54
CA GLY A 244 29.37 17.07 -2.62
C GLY A 244 28.86 15.94 -1.70
N SER A 245 29.78 15.40 -0.89
CA SER A 245 29.47 14.43 0.17
C SER A 245 28.97 15.16 1.42
N MET A 246 27.71 14.94 1.79
CA MET A 246 27.05 15.53 2.95
C MET A 246 27.19 14.64 4.20
N VAL A 247 26.86 15.19 5.37
CA VAL A 247 26.85 14.49 6.67
C VAL A 247 25.74 13.43 6.69
N LEU A 248 24.53 13.79 6.27
CA LEU A 248 23.48 12.84 5.96
C LEU A 248 23.61 12.34 4.51
N PRO A 249 23.20 11.10 4.22
CA PRO A 249 23.20 10.56 2.86
C PRO A 249 22.43 11.46 1.88
N ARG A 250 22.89 11.54 0.63
CA ARG A 250 22.27 12.38 -0.39
C ARG A 250 20.83 11.96 -0.68
N GLU A 251 20.56 10.66 -0.60
CA GLU A 251 19.24 10.06 -0.79
C GLU A 251 18.24 10.55 0.25
N GLU A 252 18.71 10.72 1.49
CA GLU A 252 17.90 11.25 2.59
C GLU A 252 17.52 12.71 2.32
N TRP A 253 18.47 13.51 1.82
CA TRP A 253 18.19 14.90 1.43
C TRP A 253 17.26 15.01 0.23
N LEU A 254 17.41 14.14 -0.77
CA LEU A 254 16.48 14.05 -1.90
C LEU A 254 15.06 13.75 -1.42
N HIS A 255 14.92 12.77 -0.51
CA HIS A 255 13.64 12.39 0.06
C HIS A 255 13.03 13.54 0.86
N ARG A 256 13.77 14.13 1.79
CA ARG A 256 13.30 15.25 2.62
C ARG A 256 12.87 16.44 1.79
N ALA A 257 13.66 16.80 0.79
CA ALA A 257 13.31 17.88 -0.14
C ALA A 257 12.00 17.58 -0.89
N ALA A 258 11.86 16.37 -1.44
CA ALA A 258 10.65 15.96 -2.15
C ALA A 258 9.42 15.92 -1.23
N SER A 259 9.55 15.42 0.00
CA SER A 259 8.48 15.40 1.00
C SER A 259 8.04 16.80 1.44
N SER A 260 8.95 17.79 1.37
CA SER A 260 8.64 19.21 1.55
C SER A 260 8.15 19.90 0.26
N GLY A 261 7.89 19.14 -0.81
CA GLY A 261 7.38 19.63 -2.09
C GLY A 261 8.44 20.29 -2.98
N LEU A 262 9.72 20.20 -2.66
CA LEU A 262 10.83 20.79 -3.43
C LEU A 262 11.25 19.88 -4.59
N VAL A 263 11.70 20.50 -5.68
CA VAL A 263 12.21 19.79 -6.86
C VAL A 263 13.73 19.78 -6.82
N VAL A 264 14.34 18.60 -6.63
CA VAL A 264 15.81 18.48 -6.66
C VAL A 264 16.29 18.17 -8.07
N GLY A 265 17.23 18.97 -8.57
CA GLY A 265 17.73 18.82 -9.94
C GLY A 265 19.08 19.46 -10.19
N GLN A 266 19.36 19.72 -11.46
CA GLN A 266 20.57 20.42 -11.88
C GLN A 266 20.53 21.90 -11.49
N VAL A 267 21.71 22.52 -11.39
CA VAL A 267 21.81 23.97 -11.21
C VAL A 267 21.41 24.67 -12.51
N THR A 268 20.32 25.41 -12.44
CA THR A 268 19.76 26.21 -13.54
C THR A 268 19.44 27.63 -13.04
N ASP A 269 19.04 28.52 -13.94
CA ASP A 269 18.53 29.86 -13.59
C ASP A 269 17.23 29.82 -12.76
N LYS A 270 16.54 28.68 -12.72
CA LYS A 270 15.36 28.45 -11.87
C LYS A 270 15.70 27.90 -10.49
N THR A 271 16.95 27.47 -10.27
CA THR A 271 17.38 26.90 -9.00
C THR A 271 17.46 28.02 -7.97
N LYS A 272 16.70 27.89 -6.88
CA LYS A 272 16.70 28.89 -5.80
C LYS A 272 17.85 28.74 -4.84
N MET A 273 18.39 27.54 -4.66
CA MET A 273 19.41 27.26 -3.66
C MET A 273 20.26 26.05 -4.06
N LEU A 274 21.57 26.16 -3.87
CA LEU A 274 22.50 25.03 -3.91
C LEU A 274 22.87 24.65 -2.48
N VAL A 275 22.58 23.42 -2.07
CA VAL A 275 23.04 22.85 -0.81
C VAL A 275 24.35 22.13 -1.07
N ALA A 276 25.42 22.55 -0.39
CA ALA A 276 26.76 22.02 -0.55
C ALA A 276 27.37 21.61 0.79
N SER A 277 28.31 20.67 0.76
CA SER A 277 29.08 20.25 1.95
C SER A 277 29.96 21.39 2.53
N ASN A 278 30.37 22.34 1.68
CA ASN A 278 31.13 23.53 2.06
C ASN A 278 30.75 24.73 1.16
N LEU A 279 30.59 25.92 1.77
CA LEU A 279 30.36 27.20 1.08
C LEU A 279 31.48 27.57 0.11
N GLN A 280 32.71 27.10 0.37
CA GLN A 280 33.88 27.34 -0.48
C GLN A 280 34.04 26.30 -1.60
N SER A 281 33.10 25.36 -1.78
CA SER A 281 33.19 24.34 -2.82
C SER A 281 33.57 24.94 -4.19
N LEU A 282 34.53 24.29 -4.85
CA LEU A 282 34.99 24.63 -6.19
C LEU A 282 34.45 23.66 -7.24
N GLY A 283 33.55 22.76 -6.84
CA GLY A 283 32.90 21.79 -7.72
C GLY A 283 32.13 22.45 -8.85
N THR A 284 31.89 21.69 -9.91
CA THR A 284 31.23 22.16 -11.14
C THR A 284 29.85 22.77 -10.86
N LYS A 285 29.07 22.19 -9.93
CA LYS A 285 27.78 22.75 -9.49
C LYS A 285 27.90 24.06 -8.72
N ALA A 286 28.93 24.21 -7.88
CA ALA A 286 29.20 25.47 -7.18
C ALA A 286 29.65 26.57 -8.16
N GLN A 287 30.41 26.22 -9.19
CA GLN A 287 30.74 27.15 -10.27
C GLN A 287 29.50 27.56 -11.07
N SER A 288 28.62 26.62 -11.41
CA SER A 288 27.34 26.92 -12.06
C SER A 288 26.43 27.79 -11.18
N ALA A 289 26.38 27.53 -9.86
CA ALA A 289 25.57 28.35 -8.94
C ALA A 289 26.07 29.79 -8.90
N ARG A 290 27.40 30.00 -8.80
CA ARG A 290 27.99 31.34 -8.89
C ARG A 290 27.74 32.01 -10.25
N TYR A 291 27.73 31.25 -11.34
CA TYR A 291 27.42 31.77 -12.68
C TYR A 291 25.96 32.24 -12.81
N TYR A 292 25.02 31.50 -12.22
CA TYR A 292 23.59 31.81 -12.23
C TYR A 292 23.13 32.70 -11.05
N ASP A 293 24.07 33.22 -10.24
CA ASP A 293 23.79 34.00 -9.01
C ASP A 293 22.86 33.26 -8.02
N VAL A 294 22.98 31.93 -7.98
CA VAL A 294 22.24 31.05 -7.06
C VAL A 294 22.96 31.00 -5.72
N PRO A 295 22.28 31.25 -4.59
CA PRO A 295 22.88 31.20 -3.27
C PRO A 295 23.32 29.78 -2.90
N ILE A 296 24.50 29.68 -2.31
CA ILE A 296 25.07 28.43 -1.81
C ILE A 296 24.93 28.41 -0.29
N ALA A 297 24.41 27.32 0.23
CA ALA A 297 24.22 27.11 1.66
C ALA A 297 24.77 25.76 2.10
N THR A 298 25.10 25.68 3.38
CA THR A 298 25.51 24.46 4.05
C THR A 298 24.31 23.55 4.32
N GLU A 299 24.60 22.27 4.54
CA GLU A 299 23.63 21.29 5.00
C GLU A 299 22.91 21.71 6.29
N SER A 300 23.63 22.32 7.23
CA SER A 300 23.05 22.81 8.50
C SER A 300 22.07 23.97 8.31
N GLU A 301 22.35 24.88 7.37
CA GLU A 301 21.43 25.98 7.04
C GLU A 301 20.18 25.45 6.32
N PHE A 302 20.35 24.46 5.42
CA PHE A 302 19.21 23.80 4.78
C PHE A 302 18.34 23.03 5.78
N ALA A 303 18.97 22.35 6.74
CA ALA A 303 18.29 21.71 7.87
C ALA A 303 17.44 22.70 8.67
N GLU A 304 17.98 23.87 9.00
CA GLU A 304 17.25 24.91 9.71
C GLU A 304 16.05 25.45 8.89
N ILE A 305 16.24 25.73 7.60
CA ILE A 305 15.17 26.21 6.72
C ILE A 305 14.03 25.17 6.65
N LEU A 306 14.35 23.89 6.50
CA LEU A 306 13.34 22.82 6.50
C LEU A 306 12.66 22.63 7.85
N SER A 307 13.36 22.86 8.97
CA SER A 307 12.76 22.81 10.32
C SER A 307 11.67 23.88 10.53
N SER A 308 11.80 25.03 9.86
CA SER A 308 10.81 26.11 9.92
C SER A 308 9.58 25.88 9.04
N HIS A 309 9.64 24.88 8.15
CA HIS A 309 8.59 24.53 7.17
C HIS A 309 7.67 23.38 7.64
N VAL A 310 7.68 23.05 8.92
CA VAL A 310 6.99 21.86 9.42
C VAL A 310 5.49 22.11 9.61
N ASP A 311 4.73 21.62 8.63
CA ASP A 311 3.40 21.04 8.82
C ASP A 311 3.25 19.87 7.82
N VAL A 312 4.08 18.81 7.94
CA VAL A 312 3.96 17.59 7.10
C VAL A 312 4.38 16.32 7.84
N ASP A 313 3.45 15.35 7.82
CA ASP A 313 3.62 13.92 8.07
C ASP A 313 4.88 13.33 7.41
N THR A 314 5.92 13.04 8.20
CA THR A 314 7.00 12.15 7.75
C THR A 314 6.57 10.69 7.95
N SER A 315 5.74 10.17 7.04
CA SER A 315 5.56 8.71 6.87
C SER A 315 6.73 8.16 6.05
N PRO A 316 7.42 7.09 6.48
CA PRO A 316 8.52 6.49 5.74
C PRO A 316 7.95 5.58 4.65
N ASP A 317 7.42 6.16 3.57
CA ASP A 317 7.10 5.43 2.34
C ASP A 317 8.03 5.91 1.24
N PHE A 318 8.89 5.01 0.77
CA PHE A 318 9.70 5.22 -0.42
C PHE A 318 8.76 5.39 -1.64
N PRO A 319 8.75 6.55 -2.32
CA PRO A 319 8.08 6.65 -3.60
C PRO A 319 8.89 5.85 -4.61
N THR A 320 8.35 4.70 -5.02
CA THR A 320 8.92 3.88 -6.08
C THR A 320 8.37 4.40 -7.41
N GLU A 321 9.04 5.37 -8.03
CA GLU A 321 8.67 5.82 -9.38
C GLU A 321 9.05 4.76 -10.42
N GLY A 322 8.02 4.13 -10.99
CA GLY A 322 8.09 3.07 -12.00
C GLY A 322 8.65 3.48 -13.38
N ASN A 323 9.10 4.72 -13.59
CA ASN A 323 9.67 5.17 -14.87
C ASN A 323 11.12 5.70 -14.79
N SER A 324 11.66 6.00 -13.59
CA SER A 324 13.05 6.50 -13.44
C SER A 324 14.11 5.39 -13.58
N SER A 325 13.74 4.15 -13.22
CA SER A 325 14.65 3.00 -13.11
C SER A 325 15.43 2.67 -14.40
N LEU A 326 14.83 2.80 -15.60
CA LEU A 326 15.55 2.50 -16.85
C LEU A 326 16.53 3.62 -17.25
N ILE A 327 16.13 4.88 -17.10
CA ILE A 327 16.97 6.04 -17.44
C ILE A 327 18.15 6.12 -16.48
N GLU A 328 17.92 5.92 -15.18
CA GLU A 328 18.98 5.84 -14.18
C GLU A 328 19.91 4.64 -14.41
N LYS A 329 19.39 3.44 -14.76
CA LYS A 329 20.23 2.28 -15.09
C LYS A 329 21.12 2.52 -16.30
N VAL A 330 20.59 3.17 -17.35
CA VAL A 330 21.38 3.52 -18.55
C VAL A 330 22.42 4.58 -18.22
N ARG A 331 22.06 5.59 -17.43
CA ARG A 331 22.97 6.64 -16.96
C ARG A 331 24.09 6.05 -16.11
N MET A 332 23.78 5.21 -15.13
CA MET A 332 24.76 4.56 -14.26
C MET A 332 25.75 3.67 -15.04
N ARG A 333 25.29 2.91 -16.03
CA ARG A 333 26.18 2.12 -16.92
C ARG A 333 27.14 3.00 -17.74
N ARG A 334 26.70 4.19 -18.14
CA ARG A 334 27.53 5.15 -18.87
C ARG A 334 28.57 5.82 -17.98
N VAL A 335 28.22 6.13 -16.72
CA VAL A 335 29.12 6.80 -15.77
C VAL A 335 30.10 5.82 -15.12
N PHE A 336 29.68 4.58 -14.85
CA PHE A 336 30.51 3.54 -14.22
C PHE A 336 30.53 2.25 -15.06
N PRO A 337 31.28 2.20 -16.18
CA PRO A 337 31.24 1.06 -17.11
C PRO A 337 31.71 -0.28 -16.53
N TRP A 338 32.52 -0.25 -15.48
CA TRP A 338 33.04 -1.43 -14.78
C TRP A 338 32.03 -2.03 -13.78
N PHE A 339 30.96 -1.30 -13.45
CA PHE A 339 30.00 -1.70 -12.43
C PHE A 339 28.78 -2.40 -13.05
N ASN A 340 28.76 -3.74 -13.00
CA ASN A 340 27.64 -4.56 -13.47
C ASN A 340 26.65 -4.84 -12.32
N ALA A 341 25.54 -4.10 -12.27
CA ALA A 341 24.45 -4.34 -11.33
C ALA A 341 23.66 -5.62 -11.69
N HIS A 342 23.43 -6.51 -10.72
CA HIS A 342 22.40 -7.55 -10.83
C HIS A 342 21.00 -6.91 -10.75
N GLU A 343 20.01 -7.48 -11.43
CA GLU A 343 18.74 -6.83 -11.83
C GLU A 343 17.79 -6.37 -10.69
N GLN A 344 18.11 -6.59 -9.42
CA GLN A 344 17.15 -6.45 -8.31
C GLN A 344 17.58 -5.56 -7.13
N THR A 345 18.72 -4.88 -7.17
CA THR A 345 19.15 -4.00 -6.05
C THR A 345 19.01 -2.53 -6.46
N LEU A 346 18.38 -1.71 -5.60
CA LEU A 346 18.46 -0.25 -5.67
C LEU A 346 19.95 0.15 -5.69
N LEU A 347 20.34 1.02 -6.62
CA LEU A 347 21.75 1.37 -6.86
C LEU A 347 22.08 2.70 -6.18
N THR A 348 22.82 2.67 -5.09
CA THR A 348 23.26 3.89 -4.38
C THR A 348 24.72 4.25 -4.70
N PRO A 349 25.11 5.54 -4.71
CA PRO A 349 26.49 5.98 -4.83
C PRO A 349 27.42 5.35 -3.78
N SER A 350 26.90 5.09 -2.57
CA SER A 350 27.63 4.42 -1.49
C SER A 350 27.99 2.97 -1.83
N GLU A 351 27.09 2.22 -2.48
CA GLU A 351 27.34 0.85 -2.93
C GLU A 351 28.34 0.80 -4.09
N ILE A 352 28.32 1.78 -4.99
CA ILE A 352 29.31 1.91 -6.07
C ILE A 352 30.69 2.17 -5.46
N ALA A 353 30.79 3.09 -4.50
CA ALA A 353 32.04 3.37 -3.80
C ALA A 353 32.57 2.12 -3.08
N GLN A 354 31.68 1.37 -2.43
CA GLN A 354 32.05 0.13 -1.76
C GLN A 354 32.54 -0.95 -2.74
N ALA A 355 31.86 -1.12 -3.87
CA ALA A 355 32.28 -2.07 -4.89
C ALA A 355 33.65 -1.73 -5.50
N TRP A 356 33.97 -0.44 -5.61
CA TRP A 356 35.30 0.01 -6.03
C TRP A 356 36.37 -0.35 -5.00
N LEU A 357 36.11 -0.14 -3.71
CA LEU A 357 37.03 -0.55 -2.62
C LEU A 357 37.31 -2.05 -2.67
N ASP A 358 36.29 -2.87 -2.93
CA ASP A 358 36.41 -4.33 -2.89
C ASP A 358 37.14 -4.90 -4.12
N LYS A 359 36.92 -4.34 -5.32
CA LYS A 359 37.36 -4.93 -6.60
C LYS A 359 38.49 -4.18 -7.30
N HIS A 360 38.71 -2.90 -6.99
CA HIS A 360 39.58 -2.02 -7.77
C HIS A 360 40.55 -1.19 -6.91
N SER A 361 40.87 -1.64 -5.69
CA SER A 361 41.69 -0.89 -4.73
C SER A 361 43.13 -0.54 -5.18
N ALA A 362 43.67 -1.25 -6.17
CA ALA A 362 44.99 -1.01 -6.73
C ALA A 362 45.02 0.01 -7.89
N VAL A 363 43.85 0.46 -8.36
CA VAL A 363 43.71 1.37 -9.50
C VAL A 363 43.59 2.82 -9.00
N ASN A 364 44.07 3.78 -9.80
CA ASN A 364 43.94 5.20 -9.52
C ASN A 364 42.48 5.63 -9.42
N LEU A 365 42.17 6.55 -8.50
CA LEU A 365 40.80 7.05 -8.30
C LEU A 365 40.20 7.70 -9.56
N GLN A 366 41.02 8.27 -10.45
CA GLN A 366 40.54 8.83 -11.73
C GLN A 366 39.80 7.78 -12.59
N GLU A 367 40.23 6.52 -12.54
CA GLU A 367 39.67 5.44 -13.36
C GLU A 367 38.29 4.97 -12.86
N ILE A 368 37.79 5.53 -11.74
CA ILE A 368 36.41 5.29 -11.28
C ILE A 368 35.40 5.64 -12.37
N SER A 369 35.67 6.66 -13.17
CA SER A 369 34.74 7.09 -14.20
C SER A 369 35.45 7.83 -15.34
N PRO A 370 35.03 7.64 -16.61
CA PRO A 370 35.59 8.40 -17.72
C PRO A 370 35.27 9.91 -17.66
N TYR A 371 34.38 10.34 -16.76
CA TYR A 371 34.03 11.75 -16.55
C TYR A 371 34.95 12.47 -15.56
N LEU A 372 35.89 11.76 -14.91
CA LEU A 372 36.86 12.36 -14.02
C LEU A 372 38.16 12.70 -14.76
N ASP A 373 38.57 13.95 -14.64
CA ASP A 373 39.83 14.47 -15.18
C ASP A 373 40.75 15.00 -14.08
N SER A 374 41.98 15.39 -14.46
CA SER A 374 42.96 15.92 -13.48
C SER A 374 42.58 17.29 -12.91
N SER A 375 41.56 17.96 -13.45
CA SER A 375 40.98 19.21 -12.94
C SER A 375 39.78 19.00 -12.03
N SER A 376 39.27 17.77 -11.92
CA SER A 376 38.10 17.44 -11.13
C SER A 376 38.42 17.56 -9.63
N THR A 377 37.57 18.27 -8.90
CA THR A 377 37.71 18.49 -7.46
C THR A 377 36.83 17.51 -6.69
N LEU A 378 37.36 16.93 -5.62
CA LEU A 378 36.60 16.07 -4.71
C LEU A 378 36.04 16.92 -3.58
N ASP A 379 34.72 17.13 -3.59
CA ASP A 379 34.01 17.80 -2.51
C ASP A 379 33.70 16.76 -1.42
N ILE A 380 34.53 16.77 -0.38
CA ILE A 380 34.38 15.91 0.80
C ILE A 380 33.70 16.72 1.91
N ASP A 381 33.14 16.03 2.91
CA ASP A 381 32.69 16.70 4.12
C ASP A 381 33.89 17.30 4.89
N ARG A 382 33.61 18.23 5.81
CA ARG A 382 34.67 18.93 6.58
C ARG A 382 35.60 17.99 7.37
N GLU A 383 35.15 16.80 7.74
CA GLU A 383 36.00 15.82 8.41
C GLU A 383 37.02 15.22 7.43
N GLY A 384 36.57 14.86 6.24
CA GLY A 384 37.46 14.41 5.18
C GLY A 384 38.38 15.50 4.64
N GLU A 385 38.03 16.79 4.72
CA GLU A 385 38.91 17.91 4.31
C GLU A 385 40.26 17.93 5.06
N ARG A 386 40.26 17.64 6.37
CA ARG A 386 41.51 17.57 7.16
C ARG A 386 42.44 16.47 6.65
N ILE A 387 41.86 15.31 6.37
CA ILE A 387 42.58 14.16 5.81
C ILE A 387 43.02 14.46 4.37
N MET A 388 42.17 15.14 3.60
CA MET A 388 42.45 15.55 2.23
C MET A 388 43.59 16.57 2.17
N GLN A 389 43.73 17.44 3.18
CA GLN A 389 44.86 18.35 3.32
C GLN A 389 46.16 17.57 3.55
N GLU A 390 46.17 16.59 4.46
CA GLU A 390 47.34 15.72 4.71
C GLU A 390 47.70 14.86 3.49
N ILE A 391 46.70 14.40 2.72
CA ILE A 391 46.90 13.70 1.45
C ILE A 391 47.49 14.67 0.41
N GLY A 392 46.95 15.88 0.31
CA GLY A 392 47.38 16.92 -0.63
C GLY A 392 48.82 17.41 -0.42
N GLU A 393 49.30 17.40 0.83
CA GLU A 393 50.71 17.66 1.14
C GLU A 393 51.66 16.58 0.59
N ARG A 394 51.18 15.34 0.46
CA ARG A 394 51.97 14.18 -0.01
C ARG A 394 51.78 13.90 -1.50
N PHE A 395 50.61 14.20 -2.04
CA PHE A 395 50.24 13.92 -3.42
C PHE A 395 49.66 15.18 -4.08
N PRO A 396 50.25 15.66 -5.19
CA PRO A 396 49.78 16.88 -5.88
C PRO A 396 48.36 16.77 -6.42
N ASN A 397 47.88 15.55 -6.70
CA ASN A 397 46.52 15.29 -7.15
C ASN A 397 46.06 13.91 -6.66
N VAL A 398 44.99 13.91 -5.86
CA VAL A 398 44.44 12.71 -5.20
C VAL A 398 43.84 11.73 -6.20
N LEU A 399 43.37 12.20 -7.36
CA LEU A 399 42.82 11.34 -8.41
C LEU A 399 43.87 10.41 -9.05
N HIS A 400 45.15 10.77 -8.96
CA HIS A 400 46.27 9.95 -9.45
C HIS A 400 46.79 8.93 -8.43
N VAL A 401 46.12 8.79 -7.29
CA VAL A 401 46.49 7.88 -6.21
C VAL A 401 45.53 6.70 -6.17
N SER A 402 46.04 5.50 -5.89
CA SER A 402 45.21 4.31 -5.68
C SER A 402 44.68 4.22 -4.25
N VAL A 403 43.54 3.55 -4.07
CA VAL A 403 42.93 3.32 -2.75
C VAL A 403 43.92 2.65 -1.78
N ASN A 404 44.74 1.72 -2.26
CA ASN A 404 45.77 1.04 -1.46
C ASN A 404 46.88 1.97 -0.96
N GLN A 405 47.19 3.04 -1.69
CA GLN A 405 48.18 4.02 -1.26
C GLN A 405 47.56 4.98 -0.24
N ILE A 406 46.28 5.34 -0.41
CA ILE A 406 45.55 6.20 0.52
C ILE A 406 45.35 5.47 1.86
N SER A 407 45.02 4.17 1.84
CA SER A 407 44.81 3.38 3.06
C SER A 407 46.07 3.15 3.90
N GLN A 408 47.27 3.38 3.34
CA GLN A 408 48.55 3.26 4.04
C GLN A 408 48.95 4.56 4.76
N LEU A 409 48.20 5.65 4.57
CA LEU A 409 48.50 6.92 5.22
C LEU A 409 48.08 6.91 6.70
N PRO A 410 48.90 7.49 7.60
CA PRO A 410 48.50 7.67 8.99
C PRO A 410 47.26 8.57 9.03
N GLY A 411 46.25 8.22 9.84
CA GLY A 411 45.00 9.00 9.89
C GLY A 411 43.85 8.41 9.06
N VAL A 412 44.14 7.53 8.09
CA VAL A 412 43.12 6.99 7.18
C VAL A 412 42.58 5.65 7.67
N GLY A 413 41.45 5.70 8.37
CA GLY A 413 40.62 4.54 8.67
C GLY A 413 39.76 4.09 7.47
N VAL A 414 39.11 2.93 7.60
CA VAL A 414 38.19 2.34 6.60
C VAL A 414 37.07 3.32 6.26
N LEU A 415 36.58 4.07 7.26
CA LEU A 415 35.48 5.03 7.11
C LEU A 415 35.87 6.28 6.31
N ASN A 416 37.09 6.76 6.47
CA ASN A 416 37.57 7.95 5.76
C ASN A 416 37.96 7.58 4.33
N LEU A 417 38.52 6.37 4.14
CA LEU A 417 38.78 5.81 2.83
C LEU A 417 37.49 5.68 1.99
N HIS A 418 36.41 5.16 2.59
CA HIS A 418 35.11 5.09 1.92
C HIS A 418 34.56 6.47 1.55
N SER A 419 34.65 7.45 2.45
CA SER A 419 34.20 8.82 2.18
C SER A 419 34.94 9.48 1.01
N ILE A 420 36.26 9.28 0.90
CA ILE A 420 37.07 9.79 -0.22
C ILE A 420 36.60 9.17 -1.54
N VAL A 421 36.36 7.86 -1.58
CA VAL A 421 35.88 7.16 -2.78
C VAL A 421 34.45 7.59 -3.13
N LEU A 422 33.57 7.75 -2.14
CA LEU A 422 32.21 8.25 -2.32
C LEU A 422 32.21 9.65 -2.95
N SER A 423 33.07 10.56 -2.48
CA SER A 423 33.22 11.88 -3.10
C SER A 423 33.68 11.80 -4.55
N ALA A 424 34.54 10.84 -4.91
CA ALA A 424 34.93 10.63 -6.32
C ALA A 424 33.77 10.11 -7.18
N VAL A 425 32.95 9.20 -6.63
CA VAL A 425 31.71 8.73 -7.29
C VAL A 425 30.71 9.88 -7.50
N LEU A 426 30.52 10.73 -6.49
CA LEU A 426 29.62 11.89 -6.59
C LEU A 426 30.15 12.93 -7.59
N ALA A 427 31.46 13.21 -7.57
CA ALA A 427 32.09 14.10 -8.55
C ALA A 427 31.94 13.58 -9.99
N ALA A 428 32.06 12.26 -10.20
CA ALA A 428 31.85 11.64 -11.51
C ALA A 428 30.39 11.77 -11.98
N LEU A 429 29.42 11.58 -11.07
CA LEU A 429 28.01 11.76 -11.35
C LEU A 429 27.71 13.21 -11.73
N ASP A 430 28.24 14.18 -10.98
CA ASP A 430 28.06 15.61 -11.25
C ASP A 430 28.74 16.02 -12.57
N ALA A 431 29.92 15.49 -12.89
CA ALA A 431 30.61 15.74 -14.16
C ALA A 431 29.85 15.15 -15.37
N SER A 432 29.19 14.00 -15.20
CA SER A 432 28.37 13.38 -16.25
C SER A 432 27.13 14.18 -16.65
N GLU A 433 26.70 15.12 -15.79
CA GLU A 433 25.55 15.99 -16.03
C GLU A 433 25.87 17.19 -16.92
N GLN A 434 27.15 17.51 -17.11
CA GLN A 434 27.57 18.65 -17.93
C GLN A 434 27.74 18.26 -19.41
N PRO A 435 27.27 19.10 -20.36
CA PRO A 435 27.61 18.92 -21.76
C PRO A 435 29.10 19.24 -21.98
N PRO A 436 29.82 18.49 -22.83
CA PRO A 436 31.18 18.85 -23.22
C PRO A 436 31.17 20.21 -23.93
N ASP A 437 32.18 21.03 -23.62
CA ASP A 437 32.38 22.42 -24.07
C ASP A 437 31.72 22.78 -25.43
N GLY A 438 30.75 23.69 -25.38
CA GLY A 438 30.32 24.49 -26.54
C GLY A 438 29.23 23.93 -27.47
N ALA A 439 28.58 22.81 -27.16
CA ALA A 439 27.46 22.30 -27.97
C ALA A 439 26.08 22.74 -27.42
N PRO A 440 25.10 23.10 -28.27
CA PRO A 440 23.75 23.39 -27.81
C PRO A 440 23.11 22.14 -27.19
N ARG A 441 22.27 22.37 -26.18
CA ARG A 441 21.57 21.35 -25.38
C ARG A 441 21.09 20.19 -26.26
N CYS A 442 21.64 19.01 -25.98
CA CYS A 442 21.20 17.78 -26.61
C CYS A 442 19.97 17.28 -25.86
N ASP A 443 18.77 17.50 -26.41
CA ASP A 443 17.54 16.87 -25.95
C ASP A 443 17.71 15.34 -26.10
N LEU A 444 18.06 14.68 -25.00
CA LEU A 444 18.31 13.24 -24.94
C LEU A 444 17.07 12.39 -25.29
N VAL A 445 15.87 12.99 -25.21
CA VAL A 445 14.62 12.36 -25.65
C VAL A 445 14.54 12.29 -27.18
N SER A 446 15.14 13.26 -27.89
CA SER A 446 15.02 13.39 -29.35
C SER A 446 16.06 12.58 -30.12
N GLN A 447 17.28 12.39 -29.57
CA GLN A 447 18.35 11.68 -30.26
C GLN A 447 18.32 10.15 -30.11
N ALA A 448 17.78 9.63 -28.99
CA ALA A 448 17.53 8.19 -28.86
C ALA A 448 16.50 7.68 -29.86
N LEU A 449 15.61 8.56 -30.33
CA LEU A 449 14.58 8.27 -31.34
C LEU A 449 15.04 8.54 -32.78
N SER A 450 16.19 9.17 -33.01
CA SER A 450 16.59 9.62 -34.35
C SER A 450 17.67 8.77 -35.04
N HIS A 451 18.40 7.91 -34.31
CA HIS A 451 19.52 7.16 -34.90
C HIS A 451 19.14 5.83 -35.58
N GLU A 452 17.87 5.41 -35.55
CA GLU A 452 17.39 4.21 -36.28
C GLU A 452 16.68 4.52 -37.61
N ASN A 453 16.48 5.79 -37.97
CA ASN A 453 15.57 6.17 -39.07
C ASN A 453 16.26 6.72 -40.32
N ALA A 454 17.48 6.27 -40.65
CA ALA A 454 18.15 6.72 -41.85
C ALA A 454 18.94 5.60 -42.53
N GLU A 455 18.23 4.61 -43.08
CA GLU A 455 18.57 3.89 -44.32
C GLU A 455 17.68 2.63 -44.44
N THR A 456 16.51 2.74 -45.09
CA THR A 456 15.82 1.69 -45.91
C THR A 456 14.34 2.06 -46.10
N ALA A 457 14.05 3.07 -46.92
CA ALA A 457 12.74 3.71 -47.03
C ALA A 457 11.67 2.97 -47.86
N ASP A 458 11.82 1.68 -48.17
CA ASP A 458 10.81 0.96 -49.00
C ASP A 458 10.40 -0.43 -48.46
N ALA A 459 11.08 -0.94 -47.44
CA ALA A 459 10.69 -2.18 -46.73
C ALA A 459 10.14 -1.90 -45.31
N SER A 460 10.35 -0.69 -44.80
CA SER A 460 10.10 -0.31 -43.40
C SER A 460 8.64 0.01 -43.09
N THR A 461 7.79 0.31 -44.08
CA THR A 461 6.40 0.73 -43.83
C THR A 461 5.54 -0.42 -43.31
N ASN A 462 5.67 -1.61 -43.91
CA ASN A 462 4.98 -2.81 -43.42
C ASN A 462 5.48 -3.23 -42.03
N GLN A 463 6.79 -3.09 -41.76
CA GLN A 463 7.35 -3.42 -40.46
C GLN A 463 6.97 -2.41 -39.36
N ARG A 464 6.82 -1.12 -39.71
CA ARG A 464 6.31 -0.09 -38.79
C ARG A 464 4.84 -0.34 -38.46
N GLU A 465 4.01 -0.63 -39.47
CA GLU A 465 2.60 -0.97 -39.27
C GLU A 465 2.43 -2.25 -38.44
N GLU A 466 3.27 -3.27 -38.65
CA GLU A 466 3.28 -4.49 -37.83
C GLU A 466 3.75 -4.24 -36.40
N LEU A 467 4.77 -3.40 -36.19
CA LEU A 467 5.28 -3.02 -34.87
C LEU A 467 4.29 -2.12 -34.12
N ASP A 468 3.63 -1.18 -34.80
CA ASP A 468 2.59 -0.33 -34.23
C ASP A 468 1.34 -1.15 -33.89
N ALA A 469 0.95 -2.10 -34.74
CA ALA A 469 -0.12 -3.07 -34.45
C ALA A 469 0.25 -4.01 -33.28
N HIS A 470 1.52 -4.41 -33.17
CA HIS A 470 2.00 -5.22 -32.04
C HIS A 470 2.03 -4.39 -30.75
N ALA A 471 2.53 -3.16 -30.79
CA ALA A 471 2.54 -2.24 -29.66
C ALA A 471 1.10 -1.93 -29.20
N ALA A 472 0.19 -1.67 -30.13
CA ALA A 472 -1.23 -1.52 -29.85
C ALA A 472 -1.82 -2.77 -29.19
N LYS A 473 -1.50 -3.98 -29.70
CA LYS A 473 -1.94 -5.25 -29.07
C LYS A 473 -1.39 -5.46 -27.66
N VAL A 474 -0.12 -5.13 -27.42
CA VAL A 474 0.52 -5.27 -26.09
C VAL A 474 -0.08 -4.28 -25.11
N VAL A 475 -0.29 -3.04 -25.53
CA VAL A 475 -0.93 -1.98 -24.75
C VAL A 475 -2.39 -2.35 -24.45
N HIS A 476 -3.13 -2.82 -25.44
CA HIS A 476 -4.50 -3.34 -25.35
C HIS A 476 -4.59 -4.53 -24.36
N ALA A 477 -3.64 -5.47 -24.41
CA ALA A 477 -3.59 -6.59 -23.46
C ALA A 477 -3.29 -6.14 -22.01
N LYS A 478 -2.39 -5.17 -21.82
CA LYS A 478 -2.10 -4.61 -20.50
C LYS A 478 -3.27 -3.82 -19.93
N TYR A 479 -3.96 -3.02 -20.75
CA TYR A 479 -5.17 -2.31 -20.32
C TYR A 479 -6.30 -3.29 -19.97
N ARG A 480 -6.49 -4.36 -20.75
CA ARG A 480 -7.43 -5.44 -20.40
C ARG A 480 -7.14 -6.04 -19.02
N GLN A 481 -5.87 -6.31 -18.71
CA GLN A 481 -5.45 -6.83 -17.40
C GLN A 481 -5.70 -5.83 -16.26
N LEU A 482 -5.45 -4.53 -16.49
CA LEU A 482 -5.75 -3.47 -15.53
C LEU A 482 -7.25 -3.32 -15.30
N SER A 483 -8.07 -3.33 -16.36
CA SER A 483 -9.53 -3.31 -16.27
C SER A 483 -10.08 -4.51 -15.50
N LEU A 484 -9.52 -5.71 -15.68
CA LEU A 484 -9.89 -6.89 -14.90
C LEU A 484 -9.61 -6.68 -13.40
N GLY A 485 -8.43 -6.12 -13.06
CA GLY A 485 -8.09 -5.77 -11.69
C GLY A 485 -9.05 -4.73 -11.08
N LEU A 486 -9.35 -3.67 -11.82
CA LEU A 486 -10.30 -2.63 -11.43
C LEU A 486 -11.72 -3.17 -11.30
N GLY A 487 -12.13 -4.10 -12.17
CA GLY A 487 -13.44 -4.75 -12.12
C GLY A 487 -13.58 -5.64 -10.89
N TRP A 488 -12.50 -6.32 -10.50
CA TRP A 488 -12.47 -7.10 -9.27
C TRP A 488 -12.55 -6.20 -8.02
N ILE A 489 -11.90 -5.04 -8.06
CA ILE A 489 -12.02 -4.02 -7.00
C ILE A 489 -13.46 -3.49 -6.93
N ALA A 490 -14.09 -3.19 -8.07
CA ALA A 490 -15.48 -2.79 -8.17
C ALA A 490 -16.45 -3.85 -7.60
N LEU A 491 -16.16 -5.12 -7.84
CA LEU A 491 -16.93 -6.25 -7.30
C LEU A 491 -16.70 -6.43 -5.79
N LYS A 492 -15.55 -6.00 -5.26
CA LYS A 492 -15.18 -6.14 -3.83
C LYS A 492 -15.60 -4.98 -2.94
N ASN A 493 -15.43 -3.76 -3.40
CA ASN A 493 -15.62 -2.54 -2.62
C ASN A 493 -16.78 -1.76 -3.22
N ASP A 494 -17.72 -1.34 -2.38
CA ASP A 494 -18.99 -0.73 -2.79
C ASP A 494 -18.89 0.56 -3.65
N GLN A 495 -17.68 1.01 -3.99
CA GLN A 495 -17.42 2.22 -4.78
C GLN A 495 -16.27 1.95 -5.77
N ILE A 496 -16.57 2.10 -7.06
CA ILE A 496 -15.53 2.41 -8.04
C ILE A 496 -15.20 3.89 -7.82
N PRO A 497 -13.92 4.28 -7.70
CA PRO A 497 -13.51 5.67 -7.85
C PRO A 497 -13.97 6.21 -9.20
N THR A 498 -15.14 6.85 -9.23
CA THR A 498 -15.58 7.68 -10.35
C THR A 498 -15.31 9.13 -9.99
N ALA A 499 -15.20 10.01 -11.00
CA ALA A 499 -15.04 11.45 -10.77
C ALA A 499 -16.16 12.03 -9.88
N ASP A 500 -17.33 11.37 -9.84
CA ASP A 500 -18.48 11.77 -9.02
C ASP A 500 -18.38 11.31 -7.55
N THR A 501 -17.56 10.30 -7.25
CA THR A 501 -17.42 9.72 -5.90
C THR A 501 -16.20 10.23 -5.15
N ILE A 502 -15.25 10.88 -5.84
CA ILE A 502 -14.04 11.47 -5.23
C ILE A 502 -13.90 12.92 -5.71
N SER A 503 -13.85 13.87 -4.78
CA SER A 503 -13.57 15.28 -5.11
C SER A 503 -12.09 15.42 -5.50
N LEU A 504 -11.82 15.48 -6.81
CA LEU A 504 -10.47 15.62 -7.35
C LEU A 504 -10.18 17.10 -7.70
N PRO A 505 -8.95 17.60 -7.48
CA PRO A 505 -8.50 18.89 -8.00
C PRO A 505 -8.71 19.00 -9.52
N SER A 506 -8.99 20.20 -10.04
CA SER A 506 -9.35 20.45 -11.45
C SER A 506 -8.29 19.97 -12.46
N GLU A 507 -7.02 20.04 -12.08
CA GLU A 507 -5.87 19.60 -12.86
C GLU A 507 -5.82 18.07 -12.99
N ILE A 508 -6.28 17.34 -11.97
CA ILE A 508 -6.34 15.87 -11.96
C ILE A 508 -7.62 15.38 -12.61
N SER A 509 -8.75 16.07 -12.42
CA SER A 509 -10.03 15.73 -13.05
C SER A 509 -9.91 15.70 -14.59
N SER A 510 -9.19 16.65 -15.17
CA SER A 510 -8.98 16.72 -16.63
C SER A 510 -8.10 15.58 -17.16
N SER A 511 -7.03 15.20 -16.45
CA SER A 511 -6.24 14.01 -16.80
C SER A 511 -6.97 12.69 -16.49
N PHE A 512 -7.84 12.68 -15.49
CA PHE A 512 -8.66 11.51 -15.16
C PHE A 512 -9.68 11.21 -16.26
N ASP A 513 -10.31 12.24 -16.84
CA ASP A 513 -11.21 12.09 -17.98
C ASP A 513 -10.47 11.51 -19.21
N GLU A 514 -9.25 11.98 -19.50
CA GLU A 514 -8.40 11.43 -20.57
C GLU A 514 -8.04 9.95 -20.34
N VAL A 515 -7.77 9.57 -19.09
CA VAL A 515 -7.48 8.17 -18.71
C VAL A 515 -8.74 7.31 -18.72
N MET A 516 -9.91 7.84 -18.36
CA MET A 516 -11.20 7.14 -18.45
C MET A 516 -11.58 6.83 -19.89
N HIS A 517 -11.21 7.68 -20.86
CA HIS A 517 -11.37 7.39 -22.28
C HIS A 517 -10.61 6.12 -22.71
N LEU A 518 -9.46 5.80 -22.08
CA LEU A 518 -8.69 4.58 -22.37
C LEU A 518 -9.40 3.29 -21.90
N PHE A 519 -10.36 3.40 -20.98
CA PHE A 519 -11.13 2.29 -20.45
C PHE A 519 -12.54 2.16 -21.06
N GLN A 520 -12.90 3.02 -22.02
CA GLN A 520 -14.20 2.96 -22.71
C GLN A 520 -14.41 1.64 -23.44
N ASP A 521 -13.34 1.12 -24.06
CA ASP A 521 -13.37 -0.15 -24.77
C ASP A 521 -13.33 -1.37 -23.81
N TYR A 522 -13.03 -1.14 -22.53
CA TYR A 522 -12.86 -2.18 -21.51
C TYR A 522 -13.51 -1.85 -20.18
N PRO A 523 -14.86 -1.80 -20.13
CA PRO A 523 -15.54 -1.50 -18.90
C PRO A 523 -15.19 -2.53 -17.81
N PRO A 524 -14.64 -2.11 -16.65
CA PRO A 524 -14.05 -3.04 -15.68
C PRO A 524 -14.99 -4.16 -15.21
N LEU A 525 -16.26 -3.85 -14.91
CA LEU A 525 -17.25 -4.86 -14.51
C LEU A 525 -17.63 -5.80 -15.65
N LEU A 526 -17.72 -5.30 -16.88
CA LEU A 526 -17.98 -6.12 -18.06
C LEU A 526 -16.83 -7.12 -18.27
N MET A 527 -15.58 -6.67 -18.09
CA MET A 527 -14.40 -7.54 -18.22
C MET A 527 -14.43 -8.73 -17.27
N VAL A 528 -14.88 -8.52 -16.03
CA VAL A 528 -15.03 -9.61 -15.05
C VAL A 528 -16.11 -10.59 -15.48
N PHE A 529 -17.22 -10.11 -16.03
CA PHE A 529 -18.28 -11.00 -16.52
C PHE A 529 -17.86 -11.77 -17.77
N GLU A 530 -17.14 -11.12 -18.69
CA GLU A 530 -16.55 -11.76 -19.87
C GLU A 530 -15.59 -12.88 -19.47
N GLU A 531 -14.67 -12.63 -18.53
CA GLU A 531 -13.70 -13.63 -18.10
C GLU A 531 -14.38 -14.83 -17.43
N ALA A 532 -15.43 -14.60 -16.62
CA ALA A 532 -16.23 -15.67 -16.05
C ALA A 532 -16.96 -16.49 -17.13
N ALA A 533 -17.58 -15.84 -18.12
CA ALA A 533 -18.21 -16.53 -19.24
C ALA A 533 -17.18 -17.27 -20.12
N GLN A 534 -15.96 -16.74 -20.23
CA GLN A 534 -14.89 -17.34 -21.01
C GLN A 534 -14.44 -18.69 -20.42
N GLU A 535 -14.45 -18.89 -19.10
CA GLU A 535 -14.19 -20.22 -18.50
C GLU A 535 -15.16 -21.29 -19.02
N LEU A 536 -16.44 -20.92 -19.22
CA LEU A 536 -17.45 -21.80 -19.79
C LEU A 536 -17.25 -22.05 -21.28
N VAL A 537 -16.90 -21.01 -22.04
CA VAL A 537 -16.59 -21.13 -23.48
C VAL A 537 -15.34 -22.00 -23.68
N ASN A 538 -14.32 -21.82 -22.85
CA ASN A 538 -13.09 -22.62 -22.89
C ASN A 538 -13.36 -24.10 -22.58
N ALA A 539 -14.32 -24.42 -21.71
CA ALA A 539 -14.73 -25.79 -21.44
C ALA A 539 -15.39 -26.47 -22.67
N ALA A 540 -15.97 -25.69 -23.58
CA ALA A 540 -16.49 -26.18 -24.84
C ALA A 540 -15.37 -26.56 -25.84
N LYS A 541 -14.13 -26.10 -25.66
CA LYS A 541 -12.96 -26.41 -26.51
C LYS A 541 -13.25 -26.24 -28.02
N ASP A 542 -13.95 -25.15 -28.37
CA ASP A 542 -14.39 -24.81 -29.74
C ASP A 542 -15.31 -25.86 -30.41
N ASP A 543 -15.92 -26.77 -29.64
CA ASP A 543 -16.93 -27.71 -30.16
C ASP A 543 -18.29 -27.03 -30.25
N GLU A 544 -18.74 -26.72 -31.48
CA GLU A 544 -20.03 -26.10 -31.77
C GLU A 544 -21.21 -26.85 -31.13
N ARG A 545 -21.10 -28.17 -30.94
CA ARG A 545 -22.13 -28.99 -30.29
C ARG A 545 -22.20 -28.70 -28.80
N LYS A 546 -21.06 -28.49 -28.13
CA LYS A 546 -21.00 -28.12 -26.71
C LYS A 546 -21.52 -26.70 -26.50
N ILE A 547 -21.21 -25.77 -27.41
CA ILE A 547 -21.80 -24.42 -27.40
C ILE A 547 -23.32 -24.49 -27.58
N ALA A 548 -23.83 -25.36 -28.47
CA ALA A 548 -25.26 -25.58 -28.63
C ALA A 548 -25.92 -26.18 -27.37
N ILE A 549 -25.25 -27.12 -26.69
CA ILE A 549 -25.72 -27.64 -25.39
C ILE A 549 -25.83 -26.50 -24.36
N ILE A 550 -24.82 -25.62 -24.25
CA ILE A 550 -24.86 -24.50 -23.31
C ILE A 550 -26.03 -23.57 -23.63
N THR A 551 -26.10 -23.08 -24.87
CA THR A 551 -27.02 -22.01 -25.27
C THR A 551 -28.47 -22.47 -25.36
N ARG A 552 -28.72 -23.73 -25.76
CA ARG A 552 -30.06 -24.24 -26.05
C ARG A 552 -30.59 -25.23 -25.02
N HIS A 553 -29.71 -26.02 -24.38
CA HIS A 553 -30.12 -27.02 -23.38
C HIS A 553 -29.90 -26.56 -21.93
N TRP A 554 -28.78 -25.91 -21.61
CA TRP A 554 -28.55 -25.42 -20.23
C TRP A 554 -29.25 -24.09 -19.96
N ILE A 555 -29.19 -23.17 -20.92
CA ILE A 555 -29.78 -21.83 -20.80
C ILE A 555 -31.18 -21.78 -21.41
N GLY A 556 -31.42 -22.58 -22.45
CA GLY A 556 -32.73 -22.75 -23.09
C GLY A 556 -33.47 -24.00 -22.62
N ASP A 557 -34.60 -24.28 -23.25
CA ASP A 557 -35.49 -25.40 -22.92
C ASP A 557 -35.40 -26.58 -23.93
N ASP A 558 -34.45 -26.56 -24.87
CA ASP A 558 -34.33 -27.61 -25.89
C ASP A 558 -33.86 -28.93 -25.26
N ASP A 559 -34.37 -30.05 -25.75
CA ASP A 559 -33.87 -31.38 -25.36
C ASP A 559 -32.59 -31.75 -26.13
N LEU A 560 -31.76 -32.61 -25.53
CA LEU A 560 -30.53 -33.09 -26.16
C LEU A 560 -30.78 -33.85 -27.47
N ASP A 561 -31.99 -34.39 -27.64
CA ASP A 561 -32.36 -35.17 -28.83
C ASP A 561 -32.59 -34.26 -30.03
N SER A 562 -33.29 -33.13 -29.84
CA SER A 562 -33.47 -32.13 -30.89
C SER A 562 -32.15 -31.52 -31.32
N ILE A 563 -31.25 -31.23 -30.37
CA ILE A 563 -29.90 -30.73 -30.68
C ILE A 563 -29.09 -31.82 -31.41
N GLY A 564 -29.14 -33.07 -30.94
CA GLY A 564 -28.43 -34.19 -31.55
C GLY A 564 -28.83 -34.43 -33.02
N LEU A 565 -30.12 -34.33 -33.34
CA LEU A 565 -30.64 -34.49 -34.71
C LEU A 565 -30.04 -33.49 -35.69
N GLU A 566 -29.83 -32.25 -35.27
CA GLU A 566 -29.25 -31.18 -36.09
C GLU A 566 -27.77 -31.43 -36.41
N PHE A 567 -27.02 -31.92 -35.43
CA PHE A 567 -25.59 -32.23 -35.58
C PHE A 567 -25.32 -33.69 -36.01
N GLY A 568 -26.35 -34.45 -36.38
CA GLY A 568 -26.22 -35.86 -36.79
C GLY A 568 -25.70 -36.79 -35.68
N CYS A 569 -25.89 -36.42 -34.42
CA CYS A 569 -25.44 -37.15 -33.23
C CYS A 569 -26.61 -37.89 -32.55
N THR A 570 -26.30 -39.02 -31.91
CA THR A 570 -27.28 -39.78 -31.10
C THR A 570 -27.46 -39.16 -29.71
N GLN A 571 -28.61 -39.40 -29.07
CA GLN A 571 -28.88 -38.98 -27.69
C GLN A 571 -27.75 -39.37 -26.72
N THR A 572 -27.22 -40.59 -26.86
CA THR A 572 -26.11 -41.09 -26.03
C THR A 572 -24.83 -40.27 -26.22
N GLN A 573 -24.51 -39.89 -27.45
CA GLN A 573 -23.35 -39.05 -27.76
C GLN A 573 -23.53 -37.63 -27.20
N MET A 574 -24.73 -37.07 -27.28
CA MET A 574 -25.02 -35.74 -26.72
C MET A 574 -24.89 -35.73 -25.20
N ARG A 575 -25.35 -36.78 -24.50
CA ARG A 575 -25.17 -36.93 -23.04
C ARG A 575 -23.70 -37.10 -22.64
N GLU A 576 -22.92 -37.81 -23.44
CA GLU A 576 -21.49 -37.95 -23.20
C GLU A 576 -20.77 -36.60 -23.35
N LEU A 577 -21.08 -35.83 -24.40
CA LEU A 577 -20.55 -34.48 -24.60
C LEU A 577 -20.96 -33.53 -23.47
N GLU A 578 -22.20 -33.59 -23.00
CA GLU A 578 -22.66 -32.81 -21.84
C GLU A 578 -21.89 -33.19 -20.57
N THR A 579 -21.69 -34.49 -20.31
CA THR A 579 -20.95 -34.97 -19.13
C THR A 579 -19.50 -34.50 -19.17
N GLN A 580 -18.86 -34.59 -20.34
CA GLN A 580 -17.50 -34.08 -20.54
C GLN A 580 -17.43 -32.57 -20.35
N LEU A 581 -18.40 -31.82 -20.90
CA LEU A 581 -18.48 -30.37 -20.74
C LEU A 581 -18.63 -29.97 -19.27
N ARG A 582 -19.53 -30.63 -18.51
CA ARG A 582 -19.67 -30.40 -17.07
C ARG A 582 -18.38 -30.68 -16.32
N HIS A 583 -17.69 -31.76 -16.66
CA HIS A 583 -16.42 -32.11 -16.03
C HIS A 583 -15.33 -31.06 -16.32
N ASP A 584 -15.16 -30.69 -17.60
CA ASP A 584 -14.19 -29.69 -18.05
C ASP A 584 -14.45 -28.31 -17.40
N PHE A 585 -15.71 -27.89 -17.34
CA PHE A 585 -16.10 -26.62 -16.70
C PHE A 585 -15.85 -26.65 -15.19
N ASN A 586 -16.27 -27.71 -14.49
CA ASN A 586 -16.09 -27.82 -13.05
C ASN A 586 -14.62 -27.87 -12.60
N HIS A 587 -13.69 -28.26 -13.49
CA HIS A 587 -12.27 -28.24 -13.18
C HIS A 587 -11.68 -26.83 -13.14
N ASN A 588 -12.20 -25.92 -13.98
CA ASN A 588 -11.60 -24.59 -14.24
C ASN A 588 -12.54 -23.41 -13.92
N ARG A 589 -13.66 -23.61 -13.20
CA ARG A 589 -14.68 -22.58 -12.91
C ARG A 589 -14.37 -21.66 -11.71
N GLN A 590 -13.10 -21.53 -11.31
CA GLN A 590 -12.73 -20.83 -10.07
C GLN A 590 -13.07 -19.33 -10.12
N PHE A 591 -12.84 -18.69 -11.27
CA PHE A 591 -13.15 -17.27 -11.42
C PHE A 591 -14.65 -17.06 -11.50
N TYR A 592 -15.35 -17.91 -12.25
CA TYR A 592 -16.81 -17.92 -12.34
C TYR A 592 -17.46 -18.05 -10.96
N ASP A 593 -17.03 -19.00 -10.12
CA ASP A 593 -17.56 -19.18 -8.75
C ASP A 593 -17.33 -17.97 -7.87
N ALA A 594 -16.16 -17.33 -8.01
CA ALA A 594 -15.81 -16.16 -7.24
C ALA A 594 -16.68 -14.94 -7.60
N VAL A 595 -17.00 -14.75 -8.89
CA VAL A 595 -17.96 -13.74 -9.36
C VAL A 595 -19.36 -14.02 -8.82
N LEU A 596 -19.79 -15.28 -8.95
CA LEU A 596 -21.15 -15.69 -8.62
C LEU A 596 -21.45 -15.60 -7.13
N THR A 597 -20.51 -16.06 -6.29
CA THR A 597 -20.57 -15.93 -4.83
C THR A 597 -20.73 -14.47 -4.39
N LYS A 598 -20.15 -13.53 -5.14
CA LYS A 598 -20.23 -12.09 -4.83
C LYS A 598 -21.58 -11.50 -5.18
N ILE A 599 -22.10 -11.82 -6.36
CA ILE A 599 -23.43 -11.39 -6.79
C ILE A 599 -24.49 -12.00 -5.85
N GLU A 600 -24.36 -13.29 -5.52
CA GLU A 600 -25.23 -13.98 -4.55
C GLU A 600 -25.19 -13.29 -3.18
N ARG A 601 -23.99 -12.99 -2.66
CA ARG A 601 -23.85 -12.29 -1.37
C ARG A 601 -24.50 -10.91 -1.38
N PHE A 602 -24.46 -10.19 -2.52
CA PHE A 602 -25.12 -8.90 -2.66
C PHE A 602 -26.66 -9.04 -2.70
N ILE A 603 -27.17 -10.03 -3.45
CA ILE A 603 -28.60 -10.35 -3.49
C ILE A 603 -29.10 -10.78 -2.10
N GLY A 604 -28.29 -11.54 -1.36
CA GLY A 604 -28.66 -12.14 -0.09
C GLY A 604 -29.86 -13.08 -0.28
N LYS A 605 -30.94 -12.82 0.45
CA LYS A 605 -32.17 -13.63 0.40
C LYS A 605 -33.22 -13.05 -0.56
N ALA A 606 -33.36 -11.72 -0.60
CA ALA A 606 -34.26 -11.03 -1.51
C ALA A 606 -33.84 -9.56 -1.68
N ILE A 607 -33.80 -9.09 -2.94
CA ILE A 607 -33.56 -7.68 -3.29
C ILE A 607 -34.42 -7.27 -4.50
N PRO A 608 -34.86 -6.00 -4.60
CA PRO A 608 -35.51 -5.51 -5.81
C PRO A 608 -34.57 -5.61 -7.01
N PHE A 609 -35.10 -6.07 -8.14
CA PHE A 609 -34.32 -6.29 -9.35
C PHE A 609 -33.71 -4.99 -9.90
N HIS A 610 -34.36 -3.84 -9.68
CA HIS A 610 -33.81 -2.55 -10.12
C HIS A 610 -32.54 -2.16 -9.34
N GLU A 611 -32.47 -2.43 -8.03
CA GLU A 611 -31.26 -2.20 -7.23
C GLU A 611 -30.11 -3.12 -7.70
N LEU A 612 -30.44 -4.36 -8.06
CA LEU A 612 -29.47 -5.29 -8.65
C LEU A 612 -28.97 -4.80 -10.02
N ALA A 613 -29.87 -4.28 -10.87
CA ALA A 613 -29.54 -3.79 -12.20
C ALA A 613 -28.76 -2.47 -12.16
N GLU A 614 -29.03 -1.59 -11.19
CA GLU A 614 -28.23 -0.38 -10.94
C GLU A 614 -26.82 -0.76 -10.48
N ARG A 615 -26.70 -1.75 -9.59
CA ARG A 615 -25.41 -2.19 -9.06
C ARG A 615 -24.57 -2.92 -10.12
N PHE A 616 -25.21 -3.80 -10.90
CA PHE A 616 -24.56 -4.63 -11.91
C PHE A 616 -25.23 -4.43 -13.26
N PRO A 617 -25.02 -3.27 -13.92
CA PRO A 617 -25.71 -2.92 -15.17
C PRO A 617 -25.41 -3.90 -16.31
N TYR A 618 -24.20 -4.47 -16.31
CA TYR A 618 -23.77 -5.43 -17.32
C TYR A 618 -24.43 -6.81 -17.20
N LEU A 619 -25.25 -7.08 -16.18
CA LEU A 619 -26.07 -8.31 -16.16
C LEU A 619 -27.05 -8.37 -17.33
N MET A 620 -27.44 -7.21 -17.88
CA MET A 620 -28.31 -7.13 -19.06
C MET A 620 -27.54 -7.14 -20.38
N SER A 621 -26.21 -7.06 -20.34
CA SER A 621 -25.36 -7.16 -21.53
C SER A 621 -25.30 -8.58 -22.05
N THR A 622 -25.16 -8.72 -23.37
CA THR A 622 -25.06 -10.01 -24.06
C THR A 622 -23.64 -10.56 -23.98
N ALA A 623 -23.50 -11.83 -23.60
CA ALA A 623 -22.24 -12.57 -23.60
C ALA A 623 -21.99 -13.19 -24.99
N ASP A 624 -20.90 -12.80 -25.63
CA ASP A 624 -20.40 -13.39 -26.89
C ASP A 624 -19.45 -14.56 -26.56
N PRO A 625 -19.48 -15.71 -27.28
CA PRO A 625 -20.33 -16.09 -28.40
C PRO A 625 -21.68 -16.73 -28.02
N LEU A 626 -22.07 -16.68 -26.74
CA LEU A 626 -23.23 -17.43 -26.24
C LEU A 626 -24.59 -16.82 -26.61
N GLY A 627 -24.64 -15.54 -26.99
CA GLY A 627 -25.86 -14.87 -27.47
C GLY A 627 -26.95 -14.69 -26.41
N THR A 628 -26.63 -14.85 -25.12
CA THR A 628 -27.56 -14.66 -23.99
C THR A 628 -27.06 -13.54 -23.07
N THR A 629 -27.89 -13.05 -22.16
CA THR A 629 -27.44 -12.05 -21.18
C THR A 629 -26.65 -12.71 -20.04
N TYR A 630 -25.67 -12.01 -19.47
CA TYR A 630 -24.90 -12.50 -18.31
C TYR A 630 -25.80 -12.89 -17.15
N GLY A 631 -26.86 -12.12 -16.89
CA GLY A 631 -27.85 -12.45 -15.86
C GLY A 631 -28.52 -13.80 -16.10
N LYS A 632 -28.95 -14.09 -17.34
CA LYS A 632 -29.54 -15.40 -17.69
C LYS A 632 -28.52 -16.53 -17.59
N LEU A 633 -27.30 -16.29 -18.07
CA LEU A 633 -26.20 -17.25 -18.02
C LEU A 633 -25.94 -17.70 -16.57
N PHE A 634 -25.78 -16.74 -15.65
CA PHE A 634 -25.48 -17.02 -14.24
C PHE A 634 -26.65 -17.71 -13.51
N THR A 635 -27.89 -17.36 -13.84
CA THR A 635 -29.06 -18.04 -13.25
C THR A 635 -29.28 -19.44 -13.79
N ALA A 636 -28.98 -19.71 -15.06
CA ALA A 636 -29.30 -20.99 -15.69
C ALA A 636 -28.37 -22.13 -15.26
N ILE A 637 -27.09 -21.83 -14.99
CA ILE A 637 -26.08 -22.85 -14.76
C ILE A 637 -26.14 -23.39 -13.32
N ASP A 638 -26.12 -22.51 -12.33
CA ASP A 638 -26.12 -22.93 -10.91
C ASP A 638 -27.37 -22.52 -10.13
N GLY A 639 -28.15 -21.57 -10.66
CA GLY A 639 -29.42 -21.19 -10.05
C GLY A 639 -29.29 -20.57 -8.66
N PHE A 640 -28.20 -19.88 -8.34
CA PHE A 640 -28.02 -19.21 -7.03
C PHE A 640 -29.07 -18.12 -6.73
N TRP A 641 -29.75 -17.61 -7.76
CA TRP A 641 -30.92 -16.75 -7.59
C TRP A 641 -31.91 -16.93 -8.72
N VAL A 642 -33.14 -16.48 -8.48
CA VAL A 642 -34.23 -16.47 -9.44
C VAL A 642 -34.79 -15.06 -9.54
N ILE A 643 -35.06 -14.59 -10.76
CA ILE A 643 -35.72 -13.30 -11.00
C ILE A 643 -37.21 -13.54 -11.20
N ARG A 644 -38.06 -12.98 -10.32
CA ARG A 644 -39.53 -13.09 -10.39
C ARG A 644 -40.18 -11.81 -9.90
N ASN A 645 -41.22 -11.36 -10.60
CA ASN A 645 -42.06 -10.21 -10.22
C ASN A 645 -41.26 -8.94 -9.85
N GLY A 646 -40.11 -8.71 -10.50
CA GLY A 646 -39.26 -7.54 -10.21
C GLY A 646 -38.35 -7.70 -8.99
N TRP A 647 -38.18 -8.93 -8.48
CA TRP A 647 -37.27 -9.28 -7.39
C TRP A 647 -36.22 -10.30 -7.84
N ALA A 648 -35.02 -10.21 -7.29
CA ALA A 648 -34.02 -11.26 -7.32
C ALA A 648 -34.04 -11.97 -5.95
N LEU A 649 -34.31 -13.27 -5.97
CA LEU A 649 -34.59 -14.07 -4.78
C LEU A 649 -33.65 -15.27 -4.70
N SER A 650 -33.23 -15.63 -3.49
CA SER A 650 -32.55 -16.93 -3.29
C SER A 650 -33.54 -18.08 -3.56
N PRO A 651 -33.09 -19.23 -4.10
CA PRO A 651 -33.95 -20.38 -4.35
C PRO A 651 -34.69 -20.82 -3.09
N GLY A 652 -35.99 -21.07 -3.21
CA GLY A 652 -36.82 -21.51 -2.09
C GLY A 652 -37.32 -20.39 -1.16
N PHE A 653 -36.82 -19.17 -1.28
CA PHE A 653 -37.19 -18.04 -0.40
C PHE A 653 -38.71 -17.83 -0.29
N GLU A 654 -39.44 -17.94 -1.41
CA GLU A 654 -40.91 -17.77 -1.41
C GLU A 654 -41.64 -18.83 -0.57
N ALA A 655 -41.12 -20.06 -0.55
CA ALA A 655 -41.68 -21.13 0.27
C ALA A 655 -41.28 -20.94 1.74
N ASP A 656 -40.03 -20.58 1.98
CA ASP A 656 -39.48 -20.34 3.32
C ASP A 656 -40.22 -19.21 4.02
N ILE A 657 -40.48 -18.09 3.34
CA ILE A 657 -41.17 -16.94 3.95
C ILE A 657 -42.63 -17.27 4.29
N LEU A 658 -43.31 -18.04 3.44
CA LEU A 658 -44.68 -18.50 3.73
C LEU A 658 -44.70 -19.44 4.94
N GLN A 659 -43.70 -20.31 5.08
CA GLN A 659 -43.56 -21.18 6.24
C GLN A 659 -43.26 -20.38 7.52
N ILE A 660 -42.34 -19.41 7.46
CA ILE A 660 -42.00 -18.55 8.61
C ILE A 660 -43.23 -17.77 9.08
N LEU A 661 -44.00 -17.19 8.16
CA LEU A 661 -45.24 -16.49 8.49
C LEU A 661 -46.27 -17.39 9.20
N GLU A 662 -46.32 -18.67 8.82
CA GLU A 662 -47.25 -19.64 9.43
C GLU A 662 -46.80 -20.11 10.81
N GLU A 663 -45.48 -20.16 11.05
CA GLU A 663 -44.90 -20.59 12.32
C GLU A 663 -44.84 -19.47 13.38
N GLU A 664 -44.59 -18.22 12.95
CA GLU A 664 -44.47 -17.07 13.85
C GLU A 664 -45.80 -16.42 14.23
N LYS A 665 -46.88 -16.73 13.50
CA LYS A 665 -48.19 -16.18 13.85
C LYS A 665 -48.73 -16.81 15.12
N ASP A 666 -49.20 -15.97 16.03
CA ASP A 666 -49.91 -16.39 17.24
C ASP A 666 -51.34 -16.89 16.94
N GLU A 667 -52.08 -17.25 18.00
CA GLU A 667 -53.48 -17.68 17.90
C GLU A 667 -54.44 -16.61 17.35
N TYR A 668 -53.98 -15.36 17.27
CA TYR A 668 -54.71 -14.19 16.77
C TYR A 668 -54.28 -13.78 15.35
N GLY A 669 -53.29 -14.46 14.76
CA GLY A 669 -52.75 -14.17 13.44
C GLY A 669 -51.79 -12.98 13.43
N VAL A 670 -51.13 -12.70 14.55
CA VAL A 670 -50.17 -11.61 14.74
C VAL A 670 -48.77 -12.20 14.87
N ALA A 671 -47.80 -11.61 14.18
CA ALA A 671 -46.39 -11.97 14.29
C ALA A 671 -45.51 -10.71 14.35
N CYS A 672 -44.42 -10.74 15.11
CA CYS A 672 -43.50 -9.61 15.21
C CYS A 672 -42.70 -9.44 13.91
N ARG A 673 -42.60 -8.19 13.42
CA ARG A 673 -41.87 -7.87 12.18
C ARG A 673 -40.38 -8.20 12.30
N GLN A 674 -39.80 -7.91 13.46
CA GLN A 674 -38.37 -8.13 13.72
C GLN A 674 -38.03 -9.62 13.73
N ASP A 675 -38.88 -10.46 14.32
CA ASP A 675 -38.67 -11.90 14.38
C ASP A 675 -38.76 -12.55 12.99
N ILE A 676 -39.75 -12.14 12.19
CA ILE A 676 -39.88 -12.61 10.80
C ILE A 676 -38.68 -12.14 9.96
N ALA A 677 -38.26 -10.88 10.08
CA ALA A 677 -37.10 -10.34 9.37
C ALA A 677 -35.80 -11.09 9.74
N ALA A 678 -35.59 -11.34 11.03
CA ALA A 678 -34.44 -12.07 11.54
C ALA A 678 -34.42 -13.52 11.05
N ARG A 679 -35.56 -14.22 11.09
CA ARG A 679 -35.69 -15.61 10.60
C ARG A 679 -35.56 -15.71 9.08
N ALA A 680 -36.12 -14.75 8.34
CA ALA A 680 -36.04 -14.70 6.89
C ALA A 680 -34.66 -14.26 6.37
N GLY A 681 -33.83 -13.66 7.23
CA GLY A 681 -32.51 -13.17 6.86
C GLY A 681 -32.54 -11.98 5.91
N ILE A 682 -33.58 -11.13 6.01
CA ILE A 682 -33.73 -9.90 5.22
C ILE A 682 -34.03 -8.70 6.11
N SER A 683 -33.68 -7.50 5.65
CA SER A 683 -33.98 -6.29 6.40
C SER A 683 -35.49 -6.05 6.48
N GLU A 684 -35.92 -5.43 7.57
CA GLU A 684 -37.34 -5.16 7.81
C GLU A 684 -37.95 -4.28 6.70
N HIS A 685 -37.19 -3.32 6.17
CA HIS A 685 -37.60 -2.49 5.04
C HIS A 685 -37.88 -3.32 3.79
N LEU A 686 -36.93 -4.19 3.39
CA LEU A 686 -37.07 -5.05 2.22
C LEU A 686 -38.18 -6.09 2.40
N LEU A 687 -38.32 -6.63 3.61
CA LEU A 687 -39.42 -7.54 3.97
C LEU A 687 -40.78 -6.86 3.77
N ASN A 688 -40.96 -5.65 4.30
CA ASN A 688 -42.20 -4.90 4.11
C ASN A 688 -42.50 -4.66 2.64
N GLN A 689 -41.48 -4.23 1.88
CA GLN A 689 -41.64 -3.95 0.46
C GLN A 689 -42.03 -5.20 -0.31
N TYR A 690 -41.39 -6.35 -0.03
CA TYR A 690 -41.70 -7.64 -0.64
C TYR A 690 -43.12 -8.10 -0.29
N LEU A 691 -43.45 -8.18 1.01
CA LEU A 691 -44.76 -8.63 1.47
C LEU A 691 -45.90 -7.73 0.97
N PHE A 692 -45.67 -6.42 0.92
CA PHE A 692 -46.66 -5.47 0.41
C PHE A 692 -46.91 -5.64 -1.09
N GLN A 693 -45.86 -5.87 -1.89
CA GLN A 693 -45.99 -6.00 -3.35
C GLN A 693 -46.59 -7.36 -3.77
N GLU A 694 -46.09 -8.45 -3.18
CA GLU A 694 -46.39 -9.82 -3.60
C GLU A 694 -47.58 -10.45 -2.85
N LEU A 695 -47.67 -10.23 -1.54
CA LEU A 695 -48.69 -10.90 -0.70
C LEU A 695 -49.90 -10.01 -0.38
N ARG A 696 -49.85 -8.71 -0.70
CA ARG A 696 -50.92 -7.67 -0.69
C ARG A 696 -52.05 -7.82 0.33
N GLN A 697 -52.93 -8.81 0.15
CA GLN A 697 -54.16 -9.02 0.93
C GLN A 697 -54.02 -10.05 2.06
N LYS A 698 -52.92 -10.80 2.11
CA LYS A 698 -52.68 -11.86 3.11
C LYS A 698 -51.91 -11.37 4.33
N VAL A 699 -51.08 -10.34 4.16
CA VAL A 699 -50.26 -9.77 5.24
C VAL A 699 -50.45 -8.27 5.27
N THR A 700 -50.86 -7.73 6.43
CA THR A 700 -51.04 -6.29 6.64
C THR A 700 -50.03 -5.81 7.67
N PRO A 701 -49.14 -4.86 7.34
CA PRO A 701 -48.26 -4.25 8.32
C PRO A 701 -49.07 -3.40 9.30
N PHE A 702 -48.84 -3.57 10.60
CA PHE A 702 -49.48 -2.81 11.66
C PHE A 702 -48.49 -2.55 12.79
N GLU A 703 -48.08 -1.27 12.95
CA GLU A 703 -47.02 -0.88 13.89
C GLU A 703 -45.78 -1.81 13.71
N ASP A 704 -45.32 -2.45 14.78
CA ASP A 704 -44.17 -3.37 14.81
C ASP A 704 -44.54 -4.84 14.48
N TYR A 705 -45.77 -5.08 14.02
CA TYR A 705 -46.30 -6.42 13.77
C TYR A 705 -46.84 -6.60 12.34
N PHE A 706 -46.94 -7.85 11.92
CA PHE A 706 -47.70 -8.27 10.74
C PHE A 706 -48.97 -8.98 11.18
N ILE A 707 -50.10 -8.57 10.59
CA ILE A 707 -51.37 -9.27 10.71
C ILE A 707 -51.52 -10.19 9.49
N ILE A 708 -51.53 -11.50 9.73
CA ILE A 708 -51.45 -12.57 8.73
C ILE A 708 -52.79 -13.31 8.63
N ASP A 709 -53.26 -13.60 7.40
CA ASP A 709 -54.44 -14.41 7.08
C ASP A 709 -55.79 -14.00 7.73
N THR A 710 -55.95 -12.71 8.03
CA THR A 710 -57.21 -12.20 8.59
C THR A 710 -58.24 -11.88 7.50
N HIS A 711 -58.93 -12.93 7.06
CA HIS A 711 -59.96 -12.87 6.02
C HIS A 711 -61.29 -12.23 6.45
N SER A 712 -61.49 -11.94 7.75
CA SER A 712 -62.70 -11.30 8.28
C SER A 712 -62.39 -10.01 9.05
N HIS A 713 -63.34 -9.07 9.04
CA HIS A 713 -63.22 -7.82 9.80
C HIS A 713 -63.12 -8.06 11.32
N SER A 714 -63.76 -9.13 11.85
CA SER A 714 -63.65 -9.49 13.26
C SER A 714 -62.27 -10.05 13.59
N ALA A 715 -61.67 -10.88 12.73
CA ALA A 715 -60.32 -11.40 12.93
C ALA A 715 -59.25 -10.28 12.90
N ARG A 716 -59.41 -9.28 12.03
CA ARG A 716 -58.55 -8.08 12.04
C ARG A 716 -58.68 -7.26 13.32
N ALA A 717 -59.89 -7.14 13.85
CA ALA A 717 -60.14 -6.43 15.11
C ALA A 717 -59.54 -7.17 16.30
N VAL A 718 -59.66 -8.50 16.33
CA VAL A 718 -59.01 -9.38 17.31
C VAL A 718 -57.50 -9.20 17.29
N ALA A 719 -56.88 -9.19 16.10
CA ALA A 719 -55.44 -8.97 15.95
C ALA A 719 -55.00 -7.59 16.49
N VAL A 720 -55.73 -6.52 16.15
CA VAL A 720 -55.41 -5.16 16.66
C VAL A 720 -55.54 -5.08 18.18
N LEU A 721 -56.58 -5.69 18.75
CA LEU A 721 -56.78 -5.70 20.21
C LEU A 721 -55.73 -6.57 20.92
N SER A 722 -55.19 -7.61 20.26
CA SER A 722 -54.07 -8.42 20.79
C SER A 722 -52.79 -7.58 20.91
N ILE A 723 -52.55 -6.72 19.92
CA ILE A 723 -51.36 -5.86 19.88
C ILE A 723 -51.46 -4.72 20.90
N VAL A 724 -52.63 -4.08 21.00
CA VAL A 724 -52.81 -2.87 21.83
C VAL A 724 -53.03 -3.21 23.32
N ASP A 725 -53.55 -4.41 23.62
CA ASP A 725 -53.81 -4.92 24.96
C ASP A 725 -54.68 -3.98 25.85
N GLU A 726 -55.51 -3.14 25.21
CA GLU A 726 -56.45 -2.23 25.88
C GLU A 726 -57.81 -2.19 25.16
N PRO A 727 -58.93 -1.91 25.87
CA PRO A 727 -60.24 -1.80 25.24
C PRO A 727 -60.37 -0.57 24.32
N LEU A 728 -60.59 -0.80 23.02
CA LEU A 728 -60.73 0.25 22.00
C LEU A 728 -62.18 0.43 21.52
N THR A 729 -62.50 1.63 21.04
CA THR A 729 -63.76 1.89 20.35
C THR A 729 -63.79 1.33 18.92
N ILE A 730 -64.99 1.12 18.36
CA ILE A 730 -65.14 0.67 16.98
C ILE A 730 -64.45 1.65 16.02
N GLU A 731 -64.59 2.94 16.28
CA GLU A 731 -63.97 4.01 15.49
C GLU A 731 -62.43 3.94 15.57
N GLU A 732 -61.86 3.71 16.75
CA GLU A 732 -60.41 3.58 16.94
C GLU A 732 -59.85 2.33 16.25
N ILE A 733 -60.53 1.18 16.33
CA ILE A 733 -60.13 -0.05 15.65
C ILE A 733 -60.16 0.14 14.12
N GLN A 734 -61.22 0.76 13.60
CA GLN A 734 -61.38 0.99 12.16
C GLN A 734 -60.41 2.03 11.62
N ALA A 735 -60.14 3.09 12.39
CA ALA A 735 -59.12 4.09 12.07
C ALA A 735 -57.73 3.47 11.96
N ARG A 736 -57.39 2.56 12.89
CA ARG A 736 -56.12 1.81 12.92
C ARG A 736 -56.00 0.81 11.76
N LEU A 737 -57.10 0.21 11.30
CA LEU A 737 -57.13 -0.73 10.16
C LEU A 737 -57.28 -0.07 8.78
N GLY A 738 -57.49 1.26 8.72
CA GLY A 738 -57.71 1.99 7.47
C GLY A 738 -59.02 1.64 6.75
N SER A 739 -60.03 1.10 7.45
CA SER A 739 -61.33 0.70 6.87
C SER A 739 -62.46 1.63 7.32
N ILE A 740 -63.40 1.95 6.43
CA ILE A 740 -64.42 3.02 6.62
C ILE A 740 -65.82 2.46 6.92
N HIS A 741 -66.02 1.13 6.96
CA HIS A 741 -67.35 0.51 7.05
C HIS A 741 -67.82 0.23 8.50
N ILE A 742 -68.05 1.30 9.26
CA ILE A 742 -68.45 1.26 10.69
C ILE A 742 -69.80 0.52 10.91
N GLY A 743 -70.75 0.64 9.97
CA GLY A 743 -72.13 0.19 10.15
C GLY A 743 -72.35 -1.32 10.31
N ARG A 744 -71.43 -2.18 9.84
CA ARG A 744 -71.50 -3.65 9.99
C ARG A 744 -70.51 -4.21 11.02
N ALA A 745 -69.57 -3.41 11.50
CA ALA A 745 -68.51 -3.86 12.41
C ALA A 745 -69.08 -4.31 13.77
N ARG A 746 -70.07 -3.59 14.31
CA ARG A 746 -70.69 -3.90 15.61
C ARG A 746 -71.35 -5.29 15.65
N GLU A 747 -72.09 -5.64 14.60
CA GLU A 747 -72.75 -6.95 14.49
C GLU A 747 -71.72 -8.08 14.32
N GLN A 748 -70.65 -7.83 13.56
CA GLN A 748 -69.57 -8.79 13.34
C GLN A 748 -68.71 -9.01 14.58
N TYR A 749 -68.45 -7.97 15.38
CA TYR A 749 -67.69 -8.09 16.63
C TYR A 749 -68.51 -8.80 17.71
N ALA A 750 -69.81 -8.52 17.80
CA ALA A 750 -70.71 -9.22 18.71
C ALA A 750 -70.86 -10.71 18.42
N ALA A 751 -70.69 -11.11 17.16
CA ALA A 751 -70.76 -12.50 16.72
C ALA A 751 -69.44 -13.29 16.94
N ASP A 752 -68.31 -12.62 17.16
CA ASP A 752 -67.01 -13.28 17.36
C ASP A 752 -66.81 -13.62 18.84
N PRO A 753 -66.67 -14.91 19.21
CA PRO A 753 -66.63 -15.34 20.60
C PRO A 753 -65.37 -14.88 21.35
N ARG A 754 -64.33 -14.43 20.65
CA ARG A 754 -63.06 -13.93 21.23
C ARG A 754 -63.14 -12.49 21.73
N LEU A 755 -64.16 -11.74 21.29
CA LEU A 755 -64.35 -10.34 21.65
C LEU A 755 -65.39 -10.21 22.76
N ILE A 756 -65.21 -9.21 23.63
CA ILE A 756 -66.19 -8.82 24.65
C ILE A 756 -66.43 -7.31 24.62
N GLN A 757 -67.69 -6.92 24.75
CA GLN A 757 -68.06 -5.53 24.90
C GLN A 757 -67.93 -5.11 26.36
N VAL A 758 -66.98 -4.21 26.66
CA VAL A 758 -66.69 -3.73 28.03
C VAL A 758 -67.56 -2.52 28.39
N SER A 759 -67.95 -1.70 27.40
CA SER A 759 -68.86 -0.56 27.56
C SER A 759 -69.63 -0.25 26.27
N ASP A 760 -70.56 0.71 26.30
CA ASP A 760 -71.51 1.02 25.21
C ASP A 760 -70.88 1.20 23.81
N ASN A 761 -69.57 1.48 23.75
CA ASN A 761 -68.82 1.53 22.50
C ASN A 761 -67.37 1.01 22.57
N ARG A 762 -66.97 0.21 23.57
CA ARG A 762 -65.59 -0.35 23.66
C ARG A 762 -65.57 -1.87 23.66
N TRP A 763 -64.61 -2.42 22.93
CA TRP A 763 -64.37 -3.85 22.74
C TRP A 763 -62.97 -4.21 23.23
N ALA A 764 -62.85 -5.38 23.84
CA ALA A 764 -61.58 -5.96 24.28
C ALA A 764 -61.50 -7.44 23.88
N LEU A 765 -60.31 -8.00 23.93
CA LEU A 765 -60.12 -9.45 23.96
C LEU A 765 -60.60 -10.03 25.29
N LYS A 766 -61.07 -11.27 25.25
CA LYS A 766 -61.59 -11.97 26.43
C LYS A 766 -60.52 -12.53 27.35
#